data_AF-A0A7Z9IEK2-F1
#
_entry.id   AF-A0A7Z9IEK2-F1
#
_cell.length_a   1.000
_cell.length_b   1.000
_cell.length_c   1.000
_cell.angle_alpha   90.00
_cell.angle_beta   90.00
_cell.angle_gamma   90.00
#
_symmetry.space_group_name_H-M   'P 1'
#
loop_
_entity.id
_entity.type
_entity.pdbx_description
1 polymer ?
#
loop_
_entity_poly.entity_id
_entity_poly.type
_entity_poly.pdbx_seq_one_letter_code
_entity_poly.pdbx_strand_id
1 'polypeptide(L)'
;MAIQNMVTLKKTRLWIALLTLLVTSVASIIPLTTVSAQDIQLHDFRYIPVFHKGRIKPLDSYANEILEVIANTTRGSITLDMADYFSPSELASDKLQDVRILFPETGEHEFKRKWSATELVLSWLVEPEKWEHVPFIYATLEEVRNKLDVEIENGVRKYVSPAQIKNSSSLQAWLTESAEQQRSGTDPDDEFFKHIETVLGRLDLFRSVSLQADDPLTGNIRIADIGDRKHFCSSVQKIVRLLDTPGERGSLSERLRNLANVFGQAAASPAGPLATGQRLAASINNSITYAYHLQLKSAVILGFEVPTDEGSQAVVAADEMTTEKIAEIVFLFRANIQTMQQSFRLVQDEFSKSPQGLNATQLKDFQSMFREMQSQSLKLNVLCLELQSTLYAGREAVLVIPTSNPYAVAKNRDEGTIIQPWISLQAVLHGRGADTQQSVGGILTGLSSHQEILQVRRDWDKVVSTYRDRANSNRVSDFSTAQTALLKSLNKLGVRATSARDKTVRSNLQASQQDPDMLSYTAYPTEEAAERITAEIKYNDSKPFQYTAIFNLLALIGFVLSFGKESTKKLGLYFGVTFLFIGLGWTIYGFYLRIAITNWAPVTNMYETIVFVPFIISLLATWFLMQPVISQALKDAWRSTAAPFLKNIRFFNEARELTKSQSDRMAENTWKKLGYLNTAFRIALILWLFYFLTQTTYGDGGTSYFTLLPDDWTSLNKVGVWAIGTFVLLLILWIIPRFLLATASSPFFIVSDFLQRRGNAAASQTVFKEMHKRRFFGIGGTVMAGVGGLVLLLGNSLPADAQIISDNFSPLQPVLRSNFWLTIHVLTIVASYGAGGLALGLGNIALCYYIFGKYRPPAAADVPAEILASEKSGETSSTIRPPEQCAALAGYCYRCIQVAVLLLATGTILGGLWADVSWGRFWGWDPKEVWALISLLIYLAFLHARQAGWLNNFGMVAATIFGFTMIMMSWVGVNFGLPMLSDTGSVGLHSYGAGNNAASAIGGVVLVVTLNWAFMFVAWVRYKAGIVAS
;
A
#
# COMPACT_ATOMS: atom_id res chain seq x y z
N MET A 1 23.45 18.97 55.32
CA MET A 1 23.16 19.41 53.93
C MET A 1 23.91 18.60 52.86
N ALA A 2 25.12 18.08 53.10
CA ALA A 2 25.86 17.23 52.12
C ALA A 2 25.33 15.78 51.97
N ILE A 3 24.72 15.20 53.02
CA ILE A 3 24.25 13.80 53.00
C ILE A 3 22.91 13.63 52.27
N GLN A 4 22.03 14.64 52.28
CA GLN A 4 20.78 14.62 51.50
C GLN A 4 21.04 14.71 49.98
N ASN A 5 22.07 15.44 49.55
CA ASN A 5 22.42 15.57 48.13
C ASN A 5 23.04 14.28 47.55
N MET A 6 23.76 13.48 48.35
CA MET A 6 24.29 12.18 47.91
C MET A 6 23.19 11.12 47.70
N VAL A 7 22.11 11.16 48.49
CA VAL A 7 20.98 10.21 48.36
C VAL A 7 20.13 10.51 47.12
N THR A 8 19.96 11.78 46.74
CA THR A 8 19.29 12.18 45.50
C THR A 8 20.13 11.91 44.25
N LEU A 9 21.46 12.10 44.31
CA LEU A 9 22.35 11.76 43.19
C LEU A 9 22.45 10.25 42.94
N LYS A 10 22.44 9.43 44.00
CA LYS A 10 22.36 7.96 43.86
C LYS A 10 21.03 7.51 43.27
N LYS A 11 19.89 8.09 43.66
CA LYS A 11 18.58 7.76 43.05
C LYS A 11 18.52 8.14 41.57
N THR A 12 19.09 9.29 41.18
CA THR A 12 19.07 9.73 39.77
C THR A 12 19.98 8.86 38.89
N ARG A 13 21.16 8.47 39.39
CA ARG A 13 22.03 7.51 38.70
C ARG A 13 21.45 6.09 38.68
N LEU A 14 20.72 5.67 39.71
CA LEU A 14 20.00 4.39 39.72
C LEU A 14 18.85 4.40 38.72
N TRP A 15 18.12 5.50 38.55
CA TRP A 15 17.08 5.65 37.53
C TRP A 15 17.66 5.72 36.12
N ILE A 16 18.76 6.42 35.89
CA ILE A 16 19.45 6.41 34.60
C ILE A 16 20.03 5.02 34.33
N ALA A 17 20.66 4.37 35.31
CA ALA A 17 21.15 3.00 35.17
C ALA A 17 20.02 2.00 34.94
N LEU A 18 18.86 2.13 35.61
CA LEU A 18 17.67 1.31 35.38
C LEU A 18 17.01 1.62 34.03
N LEU A 19 16.97 2.88 33.58
CA LEU A 19 16.46 3.23 32.25
C LEU A 19 17.42 2.72 31.17
N THR A 20 18.73 2.77 31.42
CA THR A 20 19.76 2.24 30.51
C THR A 20 19.71 0.72 30.50
N LEU A 21 19.52 0.07 31.66
CA LEU A 21 19.27 -1.37 31.79
C LEU A 21 17.94 -1.77 31.17
N LEU A 22 16.89 -0.95 31.26
CA LEU A 22 15.58 -1.23 30.65
C LEU A 22 15.65 -1.04 29.13
N VAL A 23 16.40 -0.04 28.64
CA VAL A 23 16.63 0.17 27.21
C VAL A 23 17.56 -0.92 26.65
N THR A 24 18.57 -1.39 27.39
CA THR A 24 19.41 -2.52 26.96
C THR A 24 18.73 -3.88 27.14
N SER A 25 17.89 -4.08 28.16
CA SER A 25 17.13 -5.33 28.35
C SER A 25 15.93 -5.43 27.41
N VAL A 26 15.25 -4.34 27.06
CA VAL A 26 14.22 -4.34 26.01
C VAL A 26 14.85 -4.55 24.62
N ALA A 27 16.07 -4.05 24.38
CA ALA A 27 16.86 -4.43 23.19
C ALA A 27 17.30 -5.91 23.19
N SER A 28 17.29 -6.58 24.36
CA SER A 28 17.67 -7.99 24.53
C SER A 28 16.46 -8.96 24.56
N ILE A 29 15.21 -8.45 24.55
CA ILE A 29 13.97 -9.26 24.51
C ILE A 29 13.40 -9.36 23.08
N ILE A 30 14.13 -8.84 22.08
CA ILE A 30 13.97 -9.37 20.72
C ILE A 30 14.52 -10.80 20.78
N PRO A 31 13.74 -11.83 20.42
CA PRO A 31 14.30 -13.17 20.37
C PRO A 31 15.43 -13.13 19.34
N LEU A 32 16.67 -13.12 19.84
CA LEU A 32 17.82 -13.62 19.12
C LEU A 32 17.47 -15.08 18.84
N THR A 33 16.81 -15.30 17.71
CA THR A 33 16.67 -16.61 17.11
C THR A 33 18.06 -17.19 17.12
N THR A 34 18.21 -18.32 17.80
CA THR A 34 19.42 -19.13 17.82
C THR A 34 19.83 -19.36 16.36
N VAL A 35 20.80 -18.57 15.88
CA VAL A 35 21.38 -18.73 14.56
C VAL A 35 22.17 -20.03 14.63
N SER A 36 21.59 -21.09 14.09
CA SER A 36 22.31 -22.32 13.83
C SER A 36 23.45 -22.00 12.86
N ALA A 37 24.63 -22.54 13.11
CA ALA A 37 25.89 -22.15 12.47
C ALA A 37 26.03 -22.58 10.99
N GLN A 38 24.94 -22.70 10.23
CA GLN A 38 24.93 -23.14 8.82
C GLN A 38 24.02 -22.31 7.89
N ASP A 39 23.34 -21.27 8.38
CA ASP A 39 22.38 -20.52 7.55
C ASP A 39 23.06 -19.48 6.64
N ILE A 40 22.79 -19.57 5.33
CA ILE A 40 23.21 -18.57 4.33
C ILE A 40 22.57 -17.22 4.68
N GLN A 41 23.39 -16.17 4.80
CA GLN A 41 22.89 -14.82 4.98
C GLN A 41 22.50 -14.20 3.63
N LEU A 42 21.24 -13.81 3.48
CA LEU A 42 20.71 -13.24 2.23
C LEU A 42 20.78 -11.70 2.20
N HIS A 43 21.80 -11.11 2.81
CA HIS A 43 21.88 -9.67 3.02
C HIS A 43 21.67 -8.89 1.71
N ASP A 44 22.53 -9.07 0.71
CA ASP A 44 22.49 -8.31 -0.53
C ASP A 44 21.37 -8.76 -1.47
N PHE A 45 21.02 -10.06 -1.43
CA PHE A 45 19.94 -10.62 -2.23
C PHE A 45 18.58 -9.97 -1.93
N ARG A 46 18.33 -9.63 -0.65
CA ARG A 46 17.12 -8.89 -0.22
C ARG A 46 16.97 -7.52 -0.89
N TYR A 47 18.07 -6.87 -1.30
CA TYR A 47 18.09 -5.52 -1.89
C TYR A 47 17.86 -5.50 -3.40
N ILE A 48 17.80 -6.66 -4.08
CA ILE A 48 17.58 -6.70 -5.53
C ILE A 48 16.26 -5.97 -5.85
N PRO A 49 16.27 -4.92 -6.69
CA PRO A 49 15.05 -4.22 -7.05
C PRO A 49 14.16 -5.08 -7.96
N VAL A 50 12.90 -5.22 -7.58
CA VAL A 50 11.89 -5.96 -8.33
C VAL A 50 10.69 -5.06 -8.62
N PHE A 51 10.21 -5.05 -9.86
CA PHE A 51 8.94 -4.41 -10.21
C PHE A 51 7.80 -5.40 -10.07
N HIS A 52 6.87 -5.14 -9.16
CA HIS A 52 5.74 -6.02 -8.92
C HIS A 52 4.50 -5.25 -8.48
N LYS A 53 3.33 -5.62 -9.03
CA LYS A 53 2.04 -4.92 -8.81
C LYS A 53 2.13 -3.41 -8.99
N GLY A 54 2.80 -2.99 -10.07
CA GLY A 54 2.85 -1.58 -10.46
C GLY A 54 3.74 -0.71 -9.58
N ARG A 55 4.70 -1.26 -8.82
CA ARG A 55 5.74 -0.51 -8.09
C ARG A 55 7.08 -1.24 -8.05
N ILE A 56 8.16 -0.51 -7.83
CA ILE A 56 9.49 -1.07 -7.53
C ILE A 56 9.58 -1.34 -6.02
N LYS A 57 10.06 -2.52 -5.63
CA LYS A 57 10.21 -2.98 -4.23
C LYS A 57 11.44 -3.88 -4.08
N PRO A 58 12.03 -4.06 -2.88
CA PRO A 58 13.05 -5.07 -2.67
C PRO A 58 12.51 -6.47 -2.94
N LEU A 59 13.39 -7.37 -3.40
CA LEU A 59 13.08 -8.78 -3.55
C LEU A 59 12.54 -9.40 -2.25
N ASP A 60 12.98 -8.92 -1.09
CA ASP A 60 12.45 -9.33 0.20
C ASP A 60 10.93 -9.10 0.34
N SER A 61 10.46 -7.93 -0.08
CA SER A 61 9.03 -7.58 -0.01
C SER A 61 8.23 -8.35 -1.05
N TYR A 62 8.78 -8.50 -2.25
CA TYR A 62 8.21 -9.39 -3.26
C TYR A 62 8.08 -10.83 -2.73
N ALA A 63 9.13 -11.39 -2.13
CA ALA A 63 9.13 -12.76 -1.65
C ALA A 63 8.10 -12.98 -0.54
N ASN A 64 7.93 -12.02 0.37
CA ASN A 64 6.88 -12.05 1.39
C ASN A 64 5.48 -12.09 0.76
N GLU A 65 5.22 -11.28 -0.26
CA GLU A 65 3.93 -11.26 -0.99
C GLU A 65 3.68 -12.59 -1.73
N ILE A 66 4.70 -13.18 -2.35
CA ILE A 66 4.58 -14.49 -3.01
C ILE A 66 4.28 -15.60 -2.00
N LEU A 67 5.00 -15.61 -0.86
CA LEU A 67 4.77 -16.59 0.21
C LEU A 67 3.36 -16.43 0.80
N GLU A 68 2.88 -15.20 0.94
CA GLU A 68 1.52 -14.90 1.40
C GLU A 68 0.47 -15.52 0.48
N VAL A 69 0.63 -15.42 -0.84
CA VAL A 69 -0.34 -16.00 -1.79
C VAL A 69 -0.27 -17.52 -1.83
N ILE A 70 0.93 -18.10 -1.94
CA ILE A 70 1.11 -19.55 -2.12
C ILE A 70 0.81 -20.33 -0.84
N ALA A 71 1.36 -19.88 0.29
CA ALA A 71 1.29 -20.60 1.55
C ALA A 71 0.28 -20.00 2.55
N ASN A 72 -0.42 -18.92 2.19
CA ASN A 72 -1.41 -18.26 3.05
C ASN A 72 -0.86 -17.84 4.42
N THR A 73 0.37 -17.30 4.45
CA THR A 73 1.07 -16.88 5.69
C THR A 73 1.73 -15.50 5.55
N THR A 74 1.58 -14.66 6.57
CA THR A 74 2.12 -13.27 6.63
C THR A 74 3.31 -13.14 7.57
N ARG A 75 3.80 -14.27 8.11
CA ARG A 75 4.91 -14.28 9.07
C ARG A 75 6.27 -13.99 8.43
N GLY A 76 6.32 -13.84 7.10
CA GLY A 76 7.55 -13.73 6.29
C GLY A 76 8.43 -14.98 6.35
N SER A 77 7.89 -16.07 6.89
CA SER A 77 8.53 -17.37 7.00
C SER A 77 7.50 -18.47 7.12
N ILE A 78 7.88 -19.66 6.71
CA ILE A 78 7.11 -20.89 6.85
C ILE A 78 7.96 -21.95 7.54
N THR A 79 7.35 -22.71 8.44
CA THR A 79 7.97 -23.92 8.99
C THR A 79 7.31 -25.10 8.32
N LEU A 80 8.11 -25.88 7.60
CA LEU A 80 7.68 -27.11 6.94
C LEU A 80 8.23 -28.28 7.74
N ASP A 81 7.36 -29.24 8.01
CA ASP A 81 7.67 -30.50 8.69
C ASP A 81 7.22 -31.64 7.77
N MET A 82 8.16 -32.39 7.21
CA MET A 82 7.81 -33.45 6.25
C MET A 82 7.29 -34.72 6.96
N ALA A 83 7.59 -34.89 8.25
CA ALA A 83 7.05 -35.97 9.08
C ALA A 83 5.58 -35.77 9.41
N ASP A 84 5.07 -34.55 9.20
CA ASP A 84 3.68 -34.42 8.86
C ASP A 84 3.49 -35.19 7.55
N TYR A 85 3.63 -34.59 6.38
CA TYR A 85 3.03 -35.08 5.13
C TYR A 85 3.31 -36.53 4.66
N PHE A 86 4.38 -37.19 5.11
CA PHE A 86 4.80 -38.51 4.63
C PHE A 86 4.99 -39.53 5.76
N SER A 87 4.69 -40.80 5.49
CA SER A 87 4.99 -41.89 6.43
C SER A 87 6.51 -42.12 6.57
N PRO A 88 6.99 -42.71 7.67
CA PRO A 88 8.41 -43.04 7.84
C PRO A 88 8.99 -43.90 6.71
N SER A 89 8.19 -44.79 6.13
CA SER A 89 8.57 -45.61 4.97
C SER A 89 8.68 -44.81 3.67
N GLU A 90 7.80 -43.82 3.45
CA GLU A 90 7.86 -42.95 2.27
C GLU A 90 9.04 -41.99 2.36
N LEU A 91 9.29 -41.42 3.54
CA LEU A 91 10.47 -40.58 3.79
C LEU A 91 11.77 -41.34 3.54
N ALA A 92 11.80 -42.66 3.76
CA ALA A 92 12.92 -43.55 3.46
C ALA A 92 13.03 -43.99 1.99
N SER A 93 12.06 -43.64 1.14
CA SER A 93 12.08 -44.02 -0.27
C SER A 93 13.01 -43.15 -1.11
N ASP A 94 13.55 -43.74 -2.19
CA ASP A 94 14.39 -43.03 -3.17
C ASP A 94 13.65 -41.85 -3.84
N LYS A 95 12.31 -41.89 -3.89
CA LYS A 95 11.47 -40.82 -4.47
C LYS A 95 11.56 -39.49 -3.72
N LEU A 96 11.96 -39.49 -2.44
CA LEU A 96 12.09 -38.28 -1.61
C LEU A 96 13.56 -37.92 -1.33
N GLN A 97 14.51 -38.48 -2.08
CA GLN A 97 15.93 -38.16 -1.94
C GLN A 97 16.20 -36.65 -2.16
N ASP A 98 15.55 -36.04 -3.16
CA ASP A 98 15.67 -34.60 -3.44
C ASP A 98 15.11 -33.72 -2.32
N VAL A 99 14.04 -34.18 -1.66
CA VAL A 99 13.47 -33.51 -0.50
C VAL A 99 14.44 -33.54 0.68
N ARG A 100 15.08 -34.69 0.96
CA ARG A 100 16.08 -34.81 2.04
C ARG A 100 17.22 -33.81 1.89
N ILE A 101 17.61 -33.49 0.65
CA ILE A 101 18.64 -32.48 0.41
C ILE A 101 18.21 -31.15 1.03
N LEU A 102 16.95 -30.73 0.85
CA LEU A 102 16.42 -29.44 1.34
C LEU A 102 16.34 -29.35 2.89
N PHE A 103 16.27 -30.47 3.60
CA PHE A 103 16.12 -30.57 5.06
C PHE A 103 17.28 -31.36 5.70
N PRO A 104 18.46 -30.74 5.92
CA PRO A 104 19.69 -31.45 6.30
C PRO A 104 19.86 -31.74 7.80
N GLU A 105 18.91 -31.37 8.66
CA GLU A 105 19.03 -31.60 10.11
C GLU A 105 19.06 -33.11 10.41
N THR A 106 19.78 -33.53 11.46
CA THR A 106 19.84 -34.94 11.89
C THR A 106 19.30 -35.06 13.32
N GLY A 107 18.47 -36.06 13.62
CA GLY A 107 17.88 -36.29 14.96
C GLY A 107 16.37 -36.00 15.06
N GLU A 108 15.86 -35.52 16.22
CA GLU A 108 14.42 -35.24 16.47
C GLU A 108 13.81 -34.17 15.52
N HIS A 109 14.61 -33.53 14.67
CA HIS A 109 14.20 -32.49 13.72
C HIS A 109 14.57 -32.81 12.26
N GLU A 110 14.84 -34.08 11.92
CA GLU A 110 15.38 -34.53 10.62
C GLU A 110 14.58 -34.06 9.38
N PHE A 111 13.34 -33.60 9.54
CA PHE A 111 12.47 -33.14 8.46
C PHE A 111 11.77 -31.82 8.72
N LYS A 112 12.20 -31.06 9.73
CA LYS A 112 11.56 -29.83 10.16
C LYS A 112 12.50 -28.65 9.97
N ARG A 113 12.14 -27.70 9.11
CA ARG A 113 12.95 -26.50 8.86
C ARG A 113 12.11 -25.25 8.71
N LYS A 114 12.61 -24.13 9.23
CA LYS A 114 12.04 -22.81 9.03
C LYS A 114 12.71 -22.14 7.83
N TRP A 115 11.91 -21.73 6.87
CA TRP A 115 12.34 -21.03 5.66
C TRP A 115 11.89 -19.57 5.73
N SER A 116 12.81 -18.63 5.49
CA SER A 116 12.42 -17.23 5.22
C SER A 116 11.83 -17.11 3.82
N ALA A 117 10.95 -16.13 3.58
CA ALA A 117 10.35 -15.93 2.27
C ALA A 117 11.39 -15.75 1.15
N THR A 118 12.42 -14.93 1.41
CA THR A 118 13.51 -14.66 0.47
C THR A 118 14.35 -15.90 0.16
N GLU A 119 14.61 -16.73 1.18
CA GLU A 119 15.33 -18.00 1.00
C GLU A 119 14.54 -18.99 0.16
N LEU A 120 13.24 -19.08 0.41
CA LEU A 120 12.33 -19.97 -0.29
C LEU A 120 12.24 -19.60 -1.78
N VAL A 121 12.06 -18.32 -2.10
CA VAL A 121 12.09 -17.82 -3.49
C VAL A 121 13.45 -18.07 -4.14
N LEU A 122 14.57 -17.85 -3.44
CA LEU A 122 15.89 -18.19 -3.96
C LEU A 122 16.00 -19.70 -4.26
N SER A 123 15.55 -20.56 -3.35
CA SER A 123 15.60 -22.01 -3.55
C SER A 123 14.73 -22.45 -4.73
N TRP A 124 13.55 -21.84 -4.91
CA TRP A 124 12.69 -22.06 -6.08
C TRP A 124 13.31 -21.61 -7.40
N LEU A 125 14.12 -20.55 -7.38
CA LEU A 125 14.85 -20.08 -8.57
C LEU A 125 16.05 -20.98 -8.91
N VAL A 126 16.70 -21.55 -7.88
CA VAL A 126 17.98 -22.27 -8.03
C VAL A 126 17.79 -23.78 -8.19
N GLU A 127 16.82 -24.39 -7.55
CA GLU A 127 16.59 -25.84 -7.56
C GLU A 127 15.09 -26.20 -7.54
N PRO A 128 14.27 -25.68 -8.49
CA PRO A 128 12.82 -25.89 -8.51
C PRO A 128 12.40 -27.35 -8.56
N GLU A 129 13.18 -28.20 -9.22
CA GLU A 129 12.94 -29.64 -9.35
C GLU A 129 12.84 -30.34 -7.99
N LYS A 130 13.57 -29.87 -6.98
CA LYS A 130 13.55 -30.47 -5.63
C LYS A 130 12.31 -30.12 -4.83
N TRP A 131 11.56 -29.10 -5.27
CA TRP A 131 10.33 -28.64 -4.63
C TRP A 131 9.07 -29.33 -5.15
N GLU A 132 9.16 -30.15 -6.20
CA GLU A 132 8.01 -30.86 -6.79
C GLU A 132 7.23 -31.69 -5.79
N HIS A 133 7.94 -32.36 -4.87
CA HIS A 133 7.35 -33.24 -3.87
C HIS A 133 7.16 -32.57 -2.51
N VAL A 134 7.52 -31.29 -2.35
CA VAL A 134 7.37 -30.58 -1.07
C VAL A 134 5.96 -29.99 -0.97
N PRO A 135 5.18 -30.29 0.08
CA PRO A 135 3.85 -29.72 0.28
C PRO A 135 3.95 -28.34 0.92
N PHE A 136 3.81 -27.30 0.10
CA PHE A 136 3.82 -25.90 0.53
C PHE A 136 2.67 -25.06 -0.07
N ILE A 137 1.91 -25.60 -1.03
CA ILE A 137 0.77 -24.89 -1.65
C ILE A 137 -0.44 -25.04 -0.74
N TYR A 138 -1.00 -23.92 -0.29
CA TYR A 138 -2.11 -23.94 0.66
C TYR A 138 -3.40 -24.48 0.04
N ALA A 139 -4.07 -25.42 0.73
CA ALA A 139 -5.36 -26.02 0.38
C ALA A 139 -6.07 -26.50 1.67
N THR A 140 -6.97 -25.67 2.24
CA THR A 140 -7.58 -25.91 3.56
C THR A 140 -8.85 -26.74 3.54
N LEU A 141 -9.62 -26.70 2.45
CA LEU A 141 -10.88 -27.44 2.37
C LEU A 141 -10.59 -28.92 2.14
N GLU A 142 -11.21 -29.76 2.97
CA GLU A 142 -11.07 -31.21 2.90
C GLU A 142 -11.61 -31.76 1.59
N GLU A 143 -12.75 -31.26 1.11
CA GLU A 143 -13.33 -31.64 -0.18
C GLU A 143 -12.41 -31.34 -1.37
N VAL A 144 -11.71 -30.19 -1.34
CA VAL A 144 -10.73 -29.83 -2.37
C VAL A 144 -9.54 -30.79 -2.32
N ARG A 145 -9.04 -31.13 -1.13
CA ARG A 145 -7.94 -32.11 -0.99
C ARG A 145 -8.34 -33.52 -1.42
N ASN A 146 -9.56 -33.95 -1.10
CA ASN A 146 -10.10 -35.24 -1.52
C ASN A 146 -10.20 -35.33 -3.05
N LYS A 147 -10.61 -34.24 -3.71
CA LYS A 147 -10.62 -34.16 -5.19
C LYS A 147 -9.21 -34.09 -5.81
N LEU A 148 -8.19 -33.74 -5.03
CA LEU A 148 -6.78 -33.76 -5.43
C LEU A 148 -6.10 -35.12 -5.14
N ASP A 149 -6.86 -36.15 -4.77
CA ASP A 149 -6.36 -37.49 -4.43
C ASP A 149 -5.32 -37.48 -3.28
N VAL A 150 -5.48 -36.57 -2.31
CA VAL A 150 -4.57 -36.45 -1.15
C VAL A 150 -5.17 -37.17 0.06
N GLU A 151 -4.76 -38.42 0.30
CA GLU A 151 -5.12 -39.19 1.51
C GLU A 151 -4.29 -38.72 2.73
N ILE A 152 -4.93 -38.48 3.89
CA ILE A 152 -4.24 -37.97 5.09
C ILE A 152 -4.75 -38.67 6.37
N GLU A 153 -3.81 -39.20 7.17
CA GLU A 153 -4.07 -40.02 8.36
C GLU A 153 -4.41 -39.23 9.65
N ASN A 154 -3.99 -37.95 9.80
CA ASN A 154 -3.97 -37.27 11.12
C ASN A 154 -4.41 -35.78 11.14
N GLY A 155 -5.49 -35.42 10.44
CA GLY A 155 -6.39 -34.33 10.82
C GLY A 155 -5.94 -32.85 10.75
N VAL A 156 -4.65 -32.49 10.65
CA VAL A 156 -4.27 -31.06 10.46
C VAL A 156 -3.12 -30.92 9.47
N ARG A 157 -3.41 -31.02 8.17
CA ARG A 157 -2.47 -30.65 7.11
C ARG A 157 -3.15 -29.77 6.09
N LYS A 158 -2.51 -28.64 5.80
CA LYS A 158 -3.08 -27.51 5.04
C LYS A 158 -2.39 -27.29 3.70
N TYR A 159 -1.36 -28.08 3.37
CA TYR A 159 -0.56 -27.91 2.17
C TYR A 159 -0.61 -29.15 1.25
N VAL A 160 -0.45 -28.92 -0.05
CA VAL A 160 -0.30 -29.94 -1.09
C VAL A 160 0.96 -29.66 -1.90
N SER A 161 1.56 -30.69 -2.49
CA SER A 161 2.75 -30.54 -3.34
C SER A 161 2.39 -30.32 -4.81
N PRO A 162 3.24 -29.63 -5.59
CA PRO A 162 3.07 -29.51 -7.04
C PRO A 162 2.83 -30.85 -7.74
N ALA A 163 3.58 -31.89 -7.38
CA ALA A 163 3.46 -33.22 -7.95
C ALA A 163 2.11 -33.89 -7.65
N GLN A 164 1.54 -33.68 -6.46
CA GLN A 164 0.20 -34.19 -6.11
C GLN A 164 -0.89 -33.57 -6.99
N ILE A 165 -0.86 -32.24 -7.18
CA ILE A 165 -1.81 -31.55 -8.06
C ILE A 165 -1.67 -32.04 -9.51
N LYS A 166 -0.41 -32.14 -9.98
CA LYS A 166 -0.06 -32.57 -11.34
C LYS A 166 -0.56 -33.98 -11.66
N ASN A 167 -0.42 -34.91 -10.72
CA ASN A 167 -0.72 -36.34 -10.91
C ASN A 167 -2.13 -36.75 -10.46
N SER A 168 -2.97 -35.83 -9.98
CA SER A 168 -4.33 -36.16 -9.54
C SER A 168 -5.23 -36.55 -10.72
N SER A 169 -5.75 -37.78 -10.65
CA SER A 169 -6.68 -38.34 -11.63
C SER A 169 -8.11 -37.82 -11.43
N SER A 170 -8.52 -37.62 -10.18
CA SER A 170 -9.84 -37.08 -9.84
C SER A 170 -10.01 -35.64 -10.31
N LEU A 171 -8.97 -34.83 -10.14
CA LEU A 171 -8.93 -33.47 -10.66
C LEU A 171 -9.03 -33.45 -12.20
N GLN A 172 -8.30 -34.35 -12.87
CA GLN A 172 -8.32 -34.54 -14.34
C GLN A 172 -9.72 -34.83 -14.90
N ALA A 173 -10.44 -35.74 -14.26
CA ALA A 173 -11.82 -36.04 -14.61
C ALA A 173 -12.72 -34.80 -14.43
N TRP A 174 -12.58 -34.10 -13.29
CA TRP A 174 -13.44 -32.98 -12.95
C TRP A 174 -13.29 -31.76 -13.89
N LEU A 175 -12.07 -31.36 -14.29
CA LEU A 175 -11.96 -30.25 -15.26
C LEU A 175 -12.43 -30.63 -16.66
N THR A 176 -12.36 -31.90 -17.03
CA THR A 176 -12.91 -32.36 -18.31
C THR A 176 -14.44 -32.20 -18.29
N GLU A 177 -15.08 -32.67 -17.22
CA GLU A 177 -16.53 -32.51 -17.00
C GLU A 177 -16.95 -31.03 -16.91
N SER A 178 -16.21 -30.22 -16.17
CA SER A 178 -16.49 -28.79 -16.00
C SER A 178 -16.38 -28.01 -17.33
N ALA A 179 -15.40 -28.36 -18.18
CA ALA A 179 -15.25 -27.75 -19.49
C ALA A 179 -16.41 -28.11 -20.44
N GLU A 180 -16.98 -29.31 -20.31
CA GLU A 180 -18.18 -29.73 -21.05
C GLU A 180 -19.45 -29.02 -20.55
N GLN A 181 -19.58 -28.84 -19.23
CA GLN A 181 -20.66 -28.08 -18.61
C GLN A 181 -20.67 -26.60 -19.05
N GLN A 182 -19.50 -25.95 -19.08
CA GLN A 182 -19.36 -24.59 -19.60
C GLN A 182 -19.77 -24.47 -21.08
N ARG A 183 -19.45 -25.47 -21.91
CA ARG A 183 -19.87 -25.49 -23.33
C ARG A 183 -21.36 -25.69 -23.51
N SER A 184 -22.01 -26.40 -22.58
CA SER A 184 -23.46 -26.61 -22.58
C SER A 184 -24.27 -25.49 -21.91
N GLY A 185 -23.59 -24.48 -21.34
CA GLY A 185 -24.22 -23.33 -20.68
C GLY A 185 -24.73 -23.63 -19.27
N THR A 186 -24.29 -24.72 -18.65
CA THR A 186 -24.61 -25.09 -17.27
C THR A 186 -23.48 -24.59 -16.37
N ASP A 187 -23.79 -23.77 -15.38
CA ASP A 187 -22.79 -23.19 -14.48
C ASP A 187 -22.41 -24.24 -13.40
N PRO A 188 -21.14 -24.70 -13.34
CA PRO A 188 -20.70 -25.60 -12.26
C PRO A 188 -20.85 -24.89 -10.90
N ASP A 189 -20.98 -25.66 -9.80
CA ASP A 189 -21.13 -25.11 -8.43
C ASP A 189 -20.12 -23.97 -8.15
N ASP A 190 -20.63 -22.74 -8.16
CA ASP A 190 -19.85 -21.50 -8.31
C ASP A 190 -18.86 -21.26 -7.13
N GLU A 191 -19.13 -21.83 -5.96
CA GLU A 191 -18.25 -21.68 -4.79
C GLU A 191 -17.11 -22.72 -4.77
N PHE A 192 -17.37 -23.97 -5.17
CA PHE A 192 -16.36 -25.04 -5.15
C PHE A 192 -15.32 -24.84 -6.26
N PHE A 193 -15.78 -24.45 -7.45
CA PHE A 193 -14.91 -24.14 -8.59
C PHE A 193 -13.87 -23.07 -8.25
N LYS A 194 -14.29 -22.00 -7.55
CA LYS A 194 -13.41 -20.91 -7.09
C LYS A 194 -12.28 -21.38 -6.17
N HIS A 195 -12.53 -22.37 -5.31
CA HIS A 195 -11.51 -22.89 -4.40
C HIS A 195 -10.46 -23.73 -5.14
N ILE A 196 -10.87 -24.55 -6.11
CA ILE A 196 -9.92 -25.29 -6.96
C ILE A 196 -9.12 -24.30 -7.82
N GLU A 197 -9.78 -23.32 -8.45
CA GLU A 197 -9.10 -22.28 -9.23
C GLU A 197 -8.06 -21.52 -8.38
N THR A 198 -8.37 -21.26 -7.10
CA THR A 198 -7.42 -20.63 -6.17
C THR A 198 -6.19 -21.50 -5.93
N VAL A 199 -6.34 -22.81 -5.73
CA VAL A 199 -5.20 -23.74 -5.56
C VAL A 199 -4.37 -23.83 -6.84
N LEU A 200 -5.02 -23.91 -8.00
CA LEU A 200 -4.35 -23.91 -9.30
C LEU A 200 -3.61 -22.59 -9.56
N GLY A 201 -4.19 -21.45 -9.19
CA GLY A 201 -3.55 -20.14 -9.26
C GLY A 201 -2.31 -20.02 -8.37
N ARG A 202 -2.27 -20.70 -7.21
CA ARG A 202 -1.06 -20.78 -6.36
C ARG A 202 0.04 -21.63 -7.01
N LEU A 203 -0.33 -22.72 -7.66
CA LEU A 203 0.60 -23.55 -8.42
C LEU A 203 1.17 -22.75 -9.61
N ASP A 204 0.31 -22.05 -10.35
CA ASP A 204 0.73 -21.12 -11.41
C ASP A 204 1.73 -20.09 -10.89
N LEU A 205 1.42 -19.44 -9.76
CA LEU A 205 2.33 -18.48 -9.16
C LEU A 205 3.70 -19.08 -8.87
N PHE A 206 3.76 -20.28 -8.27
CA PHE A 206 5.02 -20.99 -8.06
C PHE A 206 5.78 -21.22 -9.38
N ARG A 207 5.10 -21.64 -10.45
CA ARG A 207 5.70 -21.88 -11.77
C ARG A 207 6.16 -20.59 -12.45
N SER A 208 5.41 -19.50 -12.30
CA SER A 208 5.76 -18.17 -12.79
C SER A 208 7.04 -17.63 -12.12
N VAL A 209 7.22 -17.90 -10.82
CA VAL A 209 8.44 -17.50 -10.08
C VAL A 209 9.63 -18.40 -10.42
N SER A 210 9.43 -19.72 -10.42
CA SER A 210 10.51 -20.71 -10.59
C SER A 210 10.94 -20.93 -12.05
N LEU A 211 10.03 -20.75 -13.01
CA LEU A 211 10.13 -20.95 -14.46
C LEU A 211 11.32 -21.79 -14.93
N GLN A 212 11.08 -23.08 -15.19
CA GLN A 212 12.04 -24.00 -15.80
C GLN A 212 12.04 -23.80 -17.32
N ALA A 213 13.08 -23.17 -17.87
CA ALA A 213 13.19 -22.88 -19.31
C ALA A 213 13.16 -24.16 -20.19
N ASP A 214 13.53 -25.30 -19.61
CA ASP A 214 13.68 -26.60 -20.28
C ASP A 214 12.44 -27.51 -20.13
N ASP A 215 11.40 -27.09 -19.40
CA ASP A 215 10.18 -27.89 -19.21
C ASP A 215 9.35 -27.92 -20.50
N PRO A 216 8.92 -29.09 -21.00
CA PRO A 216 8.13 -29.19 -22.24
C PRO A 216 6.82 -28.43 -22.14
N LEU A 217 6.46 -27.68 -23.20
CA LEU A 217 5.18 -26.96 -23.28
C LEU A 217 3.95 -27.85 -23.53
N THR A 218 4.10 -29.18 -23.41
CA THR A 218 3.16 -30.19 -23.94
C THR A 218 2.73 -31.23 -22.90
N GLY A 219 2.78 -30.91 -21.61
CA GLY A 219 2.30 -31.84 -20.58
C GLY A 219 0.84 -32.25 -20.82
N ASN A 220 0.51 -33.54 -20.65
CA ASN A 220 -0.83 -34.12 -20.85
C ASN A 220 -1.91 -33.61 -19.87
N ILE A 221 -1.70 -32.48 -19.19
CA ILE A 221 -2.55 -32.02 -18.09
C ILE A 221 -3.35 -30.80 -18.56
N ARG A 222 -4.67 -30.99 -18.71
CA ARG A 222 -5.63 -29.93 -18.99
C ARG A 222 -5.84 -28.92 -17.84
N ILE A 223 -5.08 -29.04 -16.74
CA ILE A 223 -5.50 -28.51 -15.43
C ILE A 223 -4.61 -27.44 -14.82
N ALA A 224 -3.31 -27.43 -15.09
CA ALA A 224 -2.38 -26.58 -14.35
C ALA A 224 -1.27 -25.97 -15.22
N ASP A 225 -1.58 -25.70 -16.49
CA ASP A 225 -0.73 -24.90 -17.40
C ASP A 225 -1.21 -23.43 -17.51
N ILE A 226 -1.94 -22.99 -16.49
CA ILE A 226 -2.19 -21.59 -16.12
C ILE A 226 -0.84 -21.12 -15.57
N GLY A 227 -0.19 -20.05 -15.97
CA GLY A 227 -0.62 -18.81 -16.60
C GLY A 227 0.61 -18.07 -17.12
N ASP A 228 1.10 -18.51 -18.26
CA ASP A 228 1.84 -17.69 -19.23
C ASP A 228 1.60 -18.22 -20.66
N ARG A 229 1.35 -19.53 -20.80
CA ARG A 229 0.85 -20.17 -22.02
C ARG A 229 -0.51 -19.61 -22.47
N LYS A 230 -1.44 -19.31 -21.54
CA LYS A 230 -2.73 -18.67 -21.87
C LYS A 230 -2.53 -17.27 -22.44
N HIS A 231 -1.59 -16.48 -21.88
CA HIS A 231 -1.25 -15.15 -22.38
C HIS A 231 -0.52 -15.20 -23.72
N PHE A 232 0.42 -16.13 -23.87
CA PHE A 232 1.07 -16.44 -25.14
C PHE A 232 0.03 -16.81 -26.20
N CYS A 233 -0.83 -17.81 -25.94
CA CYS A 233 -1.86 -18.24 -26.87
C CYS A 233 -2.88 -17.13 -27.18
N SER A 234 -3.28 -16.33 -26.18
CA SER A 234 -4.13 -15.16 -26.39
C SER A 234 -3.46 -14.13 -27.29
N SER A 235 -2.14 -13.91 -27.13
CA SER A 235 -1.36 -13.01 -27.97
C SER A 235 -1.25 -13.53 -29.41
N VAL A 236 -1.03 -14.84 -29.58
CA VAL A 236 -1.10 -15.51 -30.90
C VAL A 236 -2.49 -15.33 -31.51
N GLN A 237 -3.57 -15.54 -30.74
CA GLN A 237 -4.95 -15.34 -31.22
C GLN A 237 -5.22 -13.89 -31.63
N LYS A 238 -4.72 -12.89 -30.89
CA LYS A 238 -4.82 -11.48 -31.28
C LYS A 238 -4.13 -11.22 -32.63
N ILE A 239 -2.95 -11.83 -32.85
CA ILE A 239 -2.21 -11.74 -34.12
C ILE A 239 -3.01 -12.40 -35.25
N VAL A 240 -3.48 -13.62 -35.05
CA VAL A 240 -4.28 -14.37 -36.05
C VAL A 240 -5.57 -13.61 -36.38
N ARG A 241 -6.31 -13.12 -35.37
CA ARG A 241 -7.50 -12.28 -35.58
C ARG A 241 -7.15 -11.04 -36.39
N LEU A 242 -6.06 -10.34 -36.07
CA LEU A 242 -5.65 -9.15 -36.82
C LEU A 242 -5.35 -9.47 -38.30
N LEU A 243 -4.80 -10.65 -38.58
CA LEU A 243 -4.47 -11.10 -39.93
C LEU A 243 -5.70 -11.57 -40.71
N ASP A 244 -6.60 -12.31 -40.07
CA ASP A 244 -7.66 -13.07 -40.77
C ASP A 244 -9.08 -12.51 -40.58
N THR A 245 -9.27 -11.46 -39.77
CA THR A 245 -10.60 -10.81 -39.65
C THR A 245 -11.03 -10.24 -41.01
N PRO A 246 -12.21 -10.61 -41.54
CA PRO A 246 -12.70 -10.10 -42.81
C PRO A 246 -13.09 -8.62 -42.70
N GLY A 247 -12.56 -7.79 -43.60
CA GLY A 247 -12.98 -6.40 -43.78
C GLY A 247 -13.61 -6.17 -45.15
N GLU A 248 -14.04 -4.93 -45.44
CA GLU A 248 -14.66 -4.55 -46.73
C GLU A 248 -13.79 -4.86 -47.96
N ARG A 249 -12.47 -5.02 -47.79
CA ARG A 249 -11.48 -5.30 -48.85
C ARG A 249 -10.80 -6.67 -48.72
N GLY A 250 -11.42 -7.61 -47.99
CA GLY A 250 -10.81 -8.91 -47.64
C GLY A 250 -9.97 -8.85 -46.36
N SER A 251 -9.38 -9.98 -45.97
CA SER A 251 -8.56 -10.06 -44.75
C SER A 251 -7.24 -9.28 -44.90
N LEU A 252 -6.55 -8.99 -43.79
CA LEU A 252 -5.23 -8.36 -43.86
C LEU A 252 -4.20 -9.32 -44.51
N SER A 253 -4.29 -10.62 -44.22
CA SER A 253 -3.40 -11.64 -44.77
C SER A 253 -3.55 -11.78 -46.29
N GLU A 254 -4.77 -11.72 -46.83
CA GLU A 254 -5.03 -11.72 -48.28
C GLU A 254 -4.44 -10.48 -48.96
N ARG A 255 -4.69 -9.30 -48.39
CA ARG A 255 -4.18 -8.03 -48.93
C ARG A 255 -2.65 -7.97 -48.93
N LEU A 256 -2.01 -8.48 -47.87
CA LEU A 256 -0.56 -8.57 -47.79
C LEU A 256 0.02 -9.55 -48.82
N ARG A 257 -0.59 -10.73 -49.02
CA ARG A 257 -0.18 -11.68 -50.06
C ARG A 257 -0.30 -11.10 -51.47
N ASN A 258 -1.40 -10.40 -51.75
CA ASN A 258 -1.60 -9.73 -53.03
C ASN A 258 -0.50 -8.69 -53.27
N LEU A 259 -0.12 -7.92 -52.25
CA LEU A 259 0.99 -6.97 -52.37
C LEU A 259 2.34 -7.67 -52.57
N ALA A 260 2.61 -8.76 -51.86
CA ALA A 260 3.84 -9.53 -52.01
C ALA A 260 3.98 -10.10 -53.44
N ASN A 261 2.89 -10.58 -54.03
CA ASN A 261 2.88 -11.08 -55.41
C ASN A 261 3.22 -9.99 -56.43
N VAL A 262 2.73 -8.76 -56.25
CA VAL A 262 3.03 -7.62 -57.12
C VAL A 262 4.54 -7.33 -57.17
N PHE A 263 5.22 -7.35 -56.02
CA PHE A 263 6.66 -7.12 -55.98
C PHE A 263 7.51 -8.36 -56.30
N GLY A 264 6.97 -9.57 -56.08
CA GLY A 264 7.65 -10.82 -56.36
C GLY A 264 7.80 -11.15 -57.85
N GLN A 265 6.91 -10.64 -58.71
CA GLN A 265 6.92 -10.89 -60.15
C GLN A 265 7.84 -9.93 -60.94
N ALA A 266 8.41 -8.91 -60.29
CA ALA A 266 9.23 -7.92 -60.95
C ALA A 266 10.69 -8.42 -61.14
N ALA A 267 11.24 -8.28 -62.36
CA ALA A 267 12.54 -8.82 -62.75
C ALA A 267 13.68 -8.39 -61.79
N ALA A 268 14.57 -9.33 -61.44
CA ALA A 268 15.66 -9.09 -60.50
C ALA A 268 16.57 -7.95 -60.95
N SER A 269 16.50 -6.81 -60.27
CA SER A 269 17.48 -5.72 -60.38
C SER A 269 18.28 -5.66 -59.08
N PRO A 270 19.63 -5.66 -59.12
CA PRO A 270 20.48 -5.68 -57.92
C PRO A 270 20.47 -4.37 -57.12
N ALA A 271 19.88 -3.28 -57.65
CA ALA A 271 19.70 -2.01 -56.94
C ALA A 271 18.44 -1.26 -57.41
N GLY A 272 17.81 -0.50 -56.50
CA GLY A 272 16.63 0.33 -56.76
C GLY A 272 15.34 -0.15 -56.09
N PRO A 273 14.20 0.53 -56.35
CA PRO A 273 12.92 0.30 -55.64
C PRO A 273 12.37 -1.14 -55.73
N LEU A 274 12.75 -1.85 -56.78
CA LEU A 274 12.38 -3.24 -57.02
C LEU A 274 13.04 -4.21 -56.04
N ALA A 275 14.30 -3.97 -55.64
CA ALA A 275 15.01 -4.78 -54.66
C ALA A 275 14.41 -4.59 -53.25
N THR A 276 14.02 -3.36 -52.90
CA THR A 276 13.31 -3.07 -51.63
C THR A 276 11.92 -3.71 -51.61
N GLY A 277 11.21 -3.67 -52.74
CA GLY A 277 9.93 -4.38 -52.92
C GLY A 277 10.04 -5.90 -52.77
N GLN A 278 11.08 -6.52 -53.32
CA GLN A 278 11.32 -7.97 -53.16
C GLN A 278 11.62 -8.35 -51.70
N ARG A 279 12.39 -7.53 -50.98
CA ARG A 279 12.61 -7.73 -49.53
C ARG A 279 11.30 -7.60 -48.74
N LEU A 280 10.44 -6.64 -49.11
CA LEU A 280 9.12 -6.48 -48.53
C LEU A 280 8.26 -7.74 -48.77
N ALA A 281 8.20 -8.23 -50.01
CA ALA A 281 7.46 -9.45 -50.36
C ALA A 281 7.94 -10.69 -49.58
N ALA A 282 9.26 -10.90 -49.49
CA ALA A 282 9.84 -11.99 -48.70
C ALA A 282 9.46 -11.87 -47.22
N SER A 283 9.56 -10.67 -46.64
CA SER A 283 9.22 -10.43 -45.24
C SER A 283 7.73 -10.67 -44.93
N ILE A 284 6.83 -10.32 -45.86
CA ILE A 284 5.39 -10.58 -45.76
C ILE A 284 5.11 -12.08 -45.76
N ASN A 285 5.63 -12.81 -46.74
CA ASN A 285 5.40 -14.24 -46.88
C ASN A 285 5.93 -15.01 -45.66
N ASN A 286 7.15 -14.71 -45.23
CA ASN A 286 7.73 -15.30 -44.03
C ASN A 286 6.90 -14.98 -42.77
N SER A 287 6.41 -13.74 -42.64
CA SER A 287 5.60 -13.34 -41.49
C SER A 287 4.30 -14.14 -41.41
N ILE A 288 3.61 -14.33 -42.53
CA ILE A 288 2.37 -15.13 -42.58
C ILE A 288 2.66 -16.59 -42.23
N THR A 289 3.74 -17.17 -42.77
CA THR A 289 4.15 -18.55 -42.45
C THR A 289 4.44 -18.74 -40.96
N TYR A 290 5.21 -17.83 -40.34
CA TYR A 290 5.49 -17.93 -38.91
C TYR A 290 4.25 -17.71 -38.04
N ALA A 291 3.33 -16.82 -38.43
CA ALA A 291 2.05 -16.66 -37.74
C ALA A 291 1.23 -17.97 -37.76
N TYR A 292 1.21 -18.67 -38.90
CA TYR A 292 0.58 -19.98 -39.02
C TYR A 292 1.26 -21.04 -38.14
N HIS A 293 2.59 -21.10 -38.12
CA HIS A 293 3.33 -22.02 -37.24
C HIS A 293 3.01 -21.79 -35.76
N LEU A 294 2.94 -20.51 -35.34
CA LEU A 294 2.57 -20.15 -33.97
C LEU A 294 1.14 -20.56 -33.65
N GLN A 295 0.20 -20.40 -34.60
CA GLN A 295 -1.18 -20.85 -34.44
C GLN A 295 -1.26 -22.36 -34.23
N LEU A 296 -0.62 -23.17 -35.09
CA LEU A 296 -0.63 -24.63 -34.96
C LEU A 296 -0.02 -25.08 -33.64
N LYS A 297 1.15 -24.54 -33.26
CA LYS A 297 1.79 -24.88 -31.98
C LYS A 297 0.94 -24.45 -30.78
N SER A 298 0.28 -23.29 -30.85
CA SER A 298 -0.65 -22.84 -29.80
C SER A 298 -1.90 -23.73 -29.67
N ALA A 299 -2.39 -24.28 -30.78
CA ALA A 299 -3.52 -25.21 -30.78
C ALA A 299 -3.14 -26.51 -30.05
N VAL A 300 -1.92 -27.02 -30.27
CA VAL A 300 -1.41 -28.20 -29.55
C VAL A 300 -1.26 -27.90 -28.05
N ILE A 301 -0.72 -26.74 -27.68
CA ILE A 301 -0.58 -26.32 -26.27
C ILE A 301 -1.95 -26.26 -25.56
N LEU A 302 -3.00 -25.84 -26.27
CA LEU A 302 -4.37 -25.77 -25.73
C LEU A 302 -5.17 -27.07 -25.90
N GLY A 303 -4.58 -28.11 -26.51
CA GLY A 303 -5.23 -29.40 -26.75
C GLY A 303 -6.37 -29.35 -27.78
N PHE A 304 -6.33 -28.42 -28.73
CA PHE A 304 -7.26 -28.34 -29.86
C PHE A 304 -6.85 -29.27 -31.00
N GLU A 305 -7.83 -29.69 -31.80
CA GLU A 305 -7.59 -30.46 -33.02
C GLU A 305 -6.79 -29.62 -34.04
N VAL A 306 -5.75 -30.24 -34.60
CA VAL A 306 -4.89 -29.65 -35.61
C VAL A 306 -5.23 -30.27 -36.97
N PRO A 307 -5.23 -29.49 -38.08
CA PRO A 307 -5.44 -30.04 -39.42
C PRO A 307 -4.53 -31.24 -39.73
N THR A 308 -5.08 -32.22 -40.47
CA THR A 308 -4.42 -33.51 -40.77
C THR A 308 -3.55 -33.49 -42.03
N ASP A 309 -3.34 -32.34 -42.66
CA ASP A 309 -2.47 -32.25 -43.83
C ASP A 309 -0.99 -32.47 -43.47
N GLU A 310 -0.20 -33.01 -44.40
CA GLU A 310 1.22 -33.34 -44.18
C GLU A 310 2.04 -32.13 -43.72
N GLY A 311 1.70 -30.92 -44.18
CA GLY A 311 2.36 -29.67 -43.79
C GLY A 311 2.13 -29.31 -42.33
N SER A 312 0.88 -29.41 -41.86
CA SER A 312 0.51 -29.17 -40.46
C SER A 312 1.13 -30.21 -39.51
N GLN A 313 1.16 -31.48 -39.91
CA GLN A 313 1.78 -32.56 -39.13
C GLN A 313 3.30 -32.36 -38.98
N ALA A 314 4.01 -31.95 -40.04
CA ALA A 314 5.44 -31.65 -39.97
C ALA A 314 5.79 -30.50 -39.01
N VAL A 315 4.93 -29.47 -38.91
CA VAL A 315 5.12 -28.32 -38.00
C VAL A 315 4.94 -28.72 -36.52
N VAL A 316 4.06 -29.69 -36.26
CA VAL A 316 3.77 -30.21 -34.91
C VAL A 316 4.78 -31.28 -34.47
N ALA A 317 5.20 -32.16 -35.38
CA ALA A 317 6.05 -33.31 -35.09
C ALA A 317 7.55 -33.00 -34.96
N ALA A 318 8.01 -31.79 -35.30
CA ALA A 318 9.41 -31.38 -35.08
C ALA A 318 9.72 -31.37 -33.58
N ASP A 319 10.55 -32.34 -33.16
CA ASP A 319 10.82 -32.72 -31.77
C ASP A 319 10.91 -31.53 -30.80
N GLU A 320 10.07 -31.59 -29.76
CA GLU A 320 9.97 -30.73 -28.57
C GLU A 320 9.48 -29.29 -28.77
N MET A 321 8.28 -28.98 -28.26
CA MET A 321 7.84 -27.60 -28.02
C MET A 321 8.47 -27.09 -26.71
N THR A 322 9.78 -26.84 -26.72
CA THR A 322 10.44 -26.12 -25.62
C THR A 322 10.27 -24.61 -25.77
N THR A 323 10.42 -23.86 -24.68
CA THR A 323 10.38 -22.40 -24.68
C THR A 323 11.42 -21.81 -25.66
N GLU A 324 12.60 -22.41 -25.76
CA GLU A 324 13.67 -21.97 -26.66
C GLU A 324 13.29 -22.09 -28.14
N LYS A 325 12.74 -23.23 -28.57
CA LYS A 325 12.32 -23.47 -29.96
C LYS A 325 11.15 -22.56 -30.37
N ILE A 326 10.21 -22.29 -29.47
CA ILE A 326 9.15 -21.30 -29.73
C ILE A 326 9.71 -19.88 -29.77
N ALA A 327 10.65 -19.54 -28.88
CA ALA A 327 11.30 -18.24 -28.88
C ALA A 327 12.05 -17.95 -30.18
N GLU A 328 12.63 -18.96 -30.82
CA GLU A 328 13.22 -18.85 -32.14
C GLU A 328 12.18 -18.42 -33.20
N ILE A 329 11.03 -19.09 -33.25
CA ILE A 329 9.96 -18.76 -34.19
C ILE A 329 9.45 -17.34 -33.94
N VAL A 330 9.22 -16.96 -32.68
CA VAL A 330 8.78 -15.61 -32.31
C VAL A 330 9.82 -14.56 -32.69
N PHE A 331 11.11 -14.86 -32.51
CA PHE A 331 12.20 -13.97 -32.91
C PHE A 331 12.24 -13.79 -34.44
N LEU A 332 12.19 -14.87 -35.20
CA LEU A 332 12.18 -14.83 -36.67
C LEU A 332 10.97 -14.08 -37.19
N PHE A 333 9.80 -14.32 -36.60
CA PHE A 333 8.58 -13.59 -36.91
C PHE A 333 8.75 -12.09 -36.69
N ARG A 334 9.23 -11.67 -35.51
CA ARG A 334 9.48 -10.25 -35.19
C ARG A 334 10.51 -9.62 -36.12
N ALA A 335 11.61 -10.32 -36.42
CA ALA A 335 12.64 -9.82 -37.33
C ALA A 335 12.04 -9.53 -38.72
N ASN A 336 11.22 -10.44 -39.24
CA ASN A 336 10.52 -10.22 -40.51
C ASN A 336 9.53 -9.06 -40.44
N ILE A 337 8.78 -8.89 -39.35
CA ILE A 337 7.89 -7.73 -39.16
C ILE A 337 8.66 -6.40 -39.12
N GLN A 338 9.84 -6.36 -38.48
CA GLN A 338 10.69 -5.17 -38.47
C GLN A 338 11.25 -4.85 -39.86
N THR A 339 11.73 -5.87 -40.59
CA THR A 339 12.16 -5.73 -41.98
C THR A 339 11.01 -5.25 -42.86
N MET A 340 9.80 -5.77 -42.65
CA MET A 340 8.58 -5.37 -43.35
C MET A 340 8.29 -3.88 -43.10
N GLN A 341 8.32 -3.42 -41.85
CA GLN A 341 8.11 -2.00 -41.49
C GLN A 341 9.14 -1.07 -42.13
N GLN A 342 10.42 -1.44 -42.07
CA GLN A 342 11.50 -0.65 -42.68
C GLN A 342 11.32 -0.59 -44.19
N SER A 343 11.01 -1.73 -44.82
CA SER A 343 10.79 -1.81 -46.27
C SER A 343 9.56 -1.02 -46.70
N PHE A 344 8.47 -1.04 -45.92
CA PHE A 344 7.29 -0.19 -46.18
C PHE A 344 7.63 1.30 -46.19
N ARG A 345 8.44 1.78 -45.24
CA ARG A 345 8.89 3.19 -45.19
C ARG A 345 9.75 3.55 -46.39
N LEU A 346 10.70 2.68 -46.76
CA LEU A 346 11.61 2.90 -47.88
C LEU A 346 10.87 2.91 -49.22
N VAL A 347 9.99 1.91 -49.45
CA VAL A 347 9.15 1.86 -50.66
C VAL A 347 8.25 3.09 -50.74
N GLN A 348 7.63 3.52 -49.64
CA GLN A 348 6.80 4.72 -49.63
C GLN A 348 7.59 5.98 -50.02
N ASP A 349 8.78 6.16 -49.44
CA ASP A 349 9.65 7.32 -49.72
C ASP A 349 10.17 7.32 -51.16
N GLU A 350 10.58 6.16 -51.68
CA GLU A 350 11.06 6.01 -53.06
C GLU A 350 9.95 6.27 -54.10
N PHE A 351 8.75 5.73 -53.89
CA PHE A 351 7.60 5.98 -54.78
C PHE A 351 7.06 7.41 -54.67
N SER A 352 7.26 8.08 -53.52
CA SER A 352 6.93 9.51 -53.40
C SER A 352 7.86 10.40 -54.23
N LYS A 353 9.09 9.96 -54.49
CA LYS A 353 10.13 10.69 -55.23
C LYS A 353 10.14 10.39 -56.73
N SER A 354 9.63 9.24 -57.17
CA SER A 354 9.54 8.90 -58.59
C SER A 354 8.23 8.17 -58.93
N PRO A 355 7.14 8.90 -59.20
CA PRO A 355 5.87 8.32 -59.62
C PRO A 355 5.93 7.96 -61.11
N GLN A 356 6.84 7.07 -61.51
CA GLN A 356 6.86 6.59 -62.90
C GLN A 356 5.69 5.61 -63.11
N GLY A 357 4.63 6.09 -63.77
CA GLY A 357 3.56 5.25 -64.31
C GLY A 357 2.23 5.24 -63.55
N LEU A 358 2.06 6.02 -62.48
CA LEU A 358 0.79 6.15 -61.75
C LEU A 358 0.14 7.52 -61.99
N ASN A 359 -1.16 7.54 -62.32
CA ASN A 359 -1.92 8.80 -62.35
C ASN A 359 -2.17 9.33 -60.93
N ALA A 360 -2.55 10.61 -60.79
CA ALA A 360 -2.67 11.26 -59.48
C ALA A 360 -3.65 10.56 -58.51
N THR A 361 -4.71 9.95 -59.04
CA THR A 361 -5.71 9.20 -58.28
C THR A 361 -5.15 7.85 -57.80
N GLN A 362 -4.51 7.11 -58.70
CA GLN A 362 -3.85 5.84 -58.41
C GLN A 362 -2.71 6.02 -57.40
N LEU A 363 -1.95 7.10 -57.51
CA LEU A 363 -0.90 7.45 -56.55
C LEU A 363 -1.49 7.72 -55.16
N LYS A 364 -2.62 8.44 -55.09
CA LYS A 364 -3.31 8.75 -53.82
C LYS A 364 -3.88 7.49 -53.15
N ASP A 365 -4.50 6.62 -53.93
CA ASP A 365 -5.05 5.34 -53.43
C ASP A 365 -3.93 4.40 -52.96
N PHE A 366 -2.84 4.31 -53.73
CA PHE A 366 -1.65 3.58 -53.35
C PHE A 366 -1.02 4.10 -52.05
N GLN A 367 -0.87 5.43 -51.91
CA GLN A 367 -0.38 6.06 -50.68
C GLN A 367 -1.32 5.86 -49.48
N SER A 368 -2.63 5.78 -49.71
CA SER A 368 -3.60 5.48 -48.65
C SER A 368 -3.47 4.04 -48.17
N MET A 369 -3.39 3.09 -49.11
CA MET A 369 -3.19 1.67 -48.81
C MET A 369 -1.87 1.42 -48.08
N PHE A 370 -0.77 2.06 -48.50
CA PHE A 370 0.52 1.96 -47.83
C PHE A 370 0.52 2.53 -46.41
N ARG A 371 -0.16 3.67 -46.19
CA ARG A 371 -0.32 4.24 -44.83
C ARG A 371 -1.14 3.33 -43.92
N GLU A 372 -2.19 2.71 -44.45
CA GLU A 372 -2.99 1.72 -43.73
C GLU A 372 -2.13 0.49 -43.38
N MET A 373 -1.42 -0.09 -44.35
CA MET A 373 -0.54 -1.26 -44.13
C MET A 373 0.60 -0.95 -43.16
N GLN A 374 1.16 0.25 -43.24
CA GLN A 374 2.16 0.73 -42.27
C GLN A 374 1.55 0.81 -40.85
N SER A 375 0.33 1.33 -40.70
CA SER A 375 -0.37 1.34 -39.40
C SER A 375 -0.64 -0.08 -38.87
N GLN A 376 -1.09 -1.00 -39.71
CA GLN A 376 -1.34 -2.39 -39.31
C GLN A 376 -0.03 -3.13 -38.96
N SER A 377 1.05 -2.88 -39.71
CA SER A 377 2.38 -3.41 -39.39
C SER A 377 2.91 -2.90 -38.05
N LEU A 378 2.53 -1.68 -37.64
CA LEU A 378 2.85 -1.13 -36.32
C LEU A 378 2.13 -1.90 -35.21
N LYS A 379 0.83 -2.15 -35.38
CA LYS A 379 0.04 -2.98 -34.45
C LYS A 379 0.59 -4.39 -34.34
N LEU A 380 0.95 -5.02 -35.47
CA LEU A 380 1.59 -6.34 -35.48
C LEU A 380 2.91 -6.32 -34.70
N ASN A 381 3.76 -5.30 -34.89
CA ASN A 381 5.01 -5.21 -34.13
C ASN A 381 4.77 -5.03 -32.61
N VAL A 382 3.73 -4.30 -32.20
CA VAL A 382 3.35 -4.20 -30.77
C VAL A 382 2.91 -5.57 -30.23
N LEU A 383 2.07 -6.30 -30.97
CA LEU A 383 1.65 -7.65 -30.60
C LEU A 383 2.82 -8.65 -30.59
N CYS A 384 3.80 -8.51 -31.47
CA CYS A 384 5.02 -9.32 -31.45
C CYS A 384 5.88 -9.05 -30.21
N LEU A 385 5.95 -7.80 -29.77
CA LEU A 385 6.65 -7.43 -28.53
C LEU A 385 5.94 -8.02 -27.30
N GLU A 386 4.60 -7.98 -27.29
CA GLU A 386 3.78 -8.65 -26.26
C GLU A 386 4.04 -10.16 -26.27
N LEU A 387 3.92 -10.82 -27.43
CA LEU A 387 4.16 -12.24 -27.60
C LEU A 387 5.55 -12.68 -27.10
N GLN A 388 6.59 -11.91 -27.45
CA GLN A 388 7.94 -12.21 -26.99
C GLN A 388 8.10 -12.04 -25.48
N SER A 389 7.43 -11.05 -24.88
CA SER A 389 7.45 -10.89 -23.43
C SER A 389 6.76 -12.06 -22.73
N THR A 390 5.62 -12.56 -23.24
CA THR A 390 4.88 -13.68 -22.61
C THR A 390 5.64 -15.01 -22.56
N LEU A 391 6.69 -15.18 -23.36
CA LEU A 391 7.53 -16.41 -23.32
C LEU A 391 8.43 -16.48 -22.09
N TYR A 392 8.80 -15.32 -21.54
CA TYR A 392 9.77 -15.24 -20.46
C TYR A 392 9.29 -14.40 -19.28
N ALA A 393 8.17 -13.69 -19.41
CA ALA A 393 7.67 -12.72 -18.43
C ALA A 393 6.17 -12.91 -18.18
N GLY A 394 5.85 -13.57 -17.07
CA GLY A 394 4.55 -13.51 -16.43
C GLY A 394 4.39 -12.29 -15.54
N ARG A 395 3.13 -11.96 -15.20
CA ARG A 395 2.79 -10.82 -14.33
C ARG A 395 3.45 -10.94 -12.95
N GLU A 396 3.62 -12.18 -12.52
CA GLU A 396 4.11 -12.54 -11.20
C GLU A 396 5.56 -13.05 -11.26
N ALA A 397 6.25 -12.92 -12.41
CA ALA A 397 7.66 -13.25 -12.51
C ALA A 397 8.53 -12.21 -11.77
N VAL A 398 9.77 -12.58 -11.45
CA VAL A 398 10.73 -11.68 -10.81
C VAL A 398 11.23 -10.64 -11.83
N LEU A 399 10.54 -9.50 -11.98
CA LEU A 399 10.90 -8.44 -12.92
C LEU A 399 12.05 -7.57 -12.38
N VAL A 400 13.23 -7.63 -13.00
CA VAL A 400 14.48 -7.05 -12.43
C VAL A 400 15.08 -5.88 -13.22
N ILE A 401 14.72 -5.66 -14.49
CA ILE A 401 15.25 -4.53 -15.26
C ILE A 401 14.17 -3.85 -16.11
N PRO A 402 14.26 -2.53 -16.41
CA PRO A 402 13.32 -1.86 -17.30
C PRO A 402 13.33 -2.44 -18.72
N THR A 403 12.15 -2.41 -19.36
CA THR A 403 11.99 -2.87 -20.75
C THR A 403 12.52 -1.86 -21.76
N SER A 404 12.96 -2.34 -22.93
CA SER A 404 13.29 -1.48 -24.09
C SER A 404 12.05 -1.10 -24.89
N ASN A 405 10.89 -1.72 -24.60
CA ASN A 405 9.65 -1.48 -25.32
C ASN A 405 9.06 -0.10 -24.98
N PRO A 406 9.03 0.86 -25.92
CA PRO A 406 8.52 2.20 -25.64
C PRO A 406 7.02 2.23 -25.36
N TYR A 407 6.25 1.26 -25.88
CA TYR A 407 4.80 1.21 -25.71
C TYR A 407 4.35 0.77 -24.31
N ALA A 408 5.25 0.17 -23.52
CA ALA A 408 4.96 -0.24 -22.14
C ALA A 408 4.76 0.94 -21.17
N VAL A 409 5.29 2.12 -21.54
CA VAL A 409 5.33 3.34 -20.73
C VAL A 409 4.68 4.53 -21.46
N ALA A 410 3.88 4.25 -22.49
CA ALA A 410 3.14 5.26 -23.23
C ALA A 410 1.92 5.76 -22.43
N LYS A 411 1.58 7.05 -22.60
CA LYS A 411 0.44 7.69 -21.93
C LYS A 411 -0.91 7.06 -22.28
N ASN A 412 -1.09 6.70 -23.55
CA ASN A 412 -2.31 6.08 -24.07
C ASN A 412 -2.18 4.55 -24.15
N ARG A 413 -1.66 3.91 -23.10
CA ARG A 413 -1.67 2.46 -22.99
C ARG A 413 -3.12 1.97 -22.91
N ASP A 414 -3.46 0.97 -23.70
CA ASP A 414 -4.77 0.34 -23.61
C ASP A 414 -4.80 -0.51 -22.33
N GLU A 415 -5.80 -0.31 -21.47
CA GLU A 415 -5.92 -1.02 -20.18
C GLU A 415 -6.01 -2.55 -20.37
N GLY A 416 -6.41 -3.01 -21.57
CA GLY A 416 -6.41 -4.42 -21.98
C GLY A 416 -5.09 -4.97 -22.52
N THR A 417 -4.06 -4.13 -22.72
CA THR A 417 -2.74 -4.55 -23.26
C THR A 417 -1.73 -4.83 -22.16
N ILE A 418 -1.25 -6.07 -22.11
CA ILE A 418 -0.49 -6.68 -20.99
C ILE A 418 1.01 -6.44 -21.18
N ILE A 419 1.43 -5.19 -21.42
CA ILE A 419 2.86 -4.92 -21.65
C ILE A 419 3.50 -4.47 -20.33
N GLN A 420 4.35 -5.32 -19.77
CA GLN A 420 5.09 -5.01 -18.55
C GLN A 420 6.19 -3.97 -18.81
N PRO A 421 6.35 -2.96 -17.96
CA PRO A 421 7.39 -1.94 -18.11
C PRO A 421 8.78 -2.46 -17.70
N TRP A 422 8.86 -3.67 -17.14
CA TRP A 422 10.08 -4.34 -16.71
C TRP A 422 10.13 -5.77 -17.28
N ILE A 423 11.32 -6.32 -17.37
CA ILE A 423 11.65 -7.63 -17.91
C ILE A 423 12.06 -8.54 -16.74
N SER A 424 11.63 -9.81 -16.80
CA SER A 424 11.94 -10.83 -15.81
C SER A 424 13.43 -11.18 -15.74
N LEU A 425 13.88 -11.65 -14.58
CA LEU A 425 15.20 -12.23 -14.39
C LEU A 425 15.43 -13.36 -15.41
N GLN A 426 14.39 -14.13 -15.70
CA GLN A 426 14.46 -15.29 -16.57
C GLN A 426 14.68 -14.88 -18.02
N ALA A 427 14.05 -13.80 -18.47
CA ALA A 427 14.36 -13.23 -19.78
C ALA A 427 15.80 -12.72 -19.87
N VAL A 428 16.39 -12.20 -18.77
CA VAL A 428 17.81 -11.79 -18.74
C VAL A 428 18.73 -13.00 -18.83
N LEU A 429 18.43 -14.05 -18.07
CA LEU A 429 19.24 -15.28 -17.98
C LEU A 429 19.12 -16.15 -19.24
N HIS A 430 17.90 -16.38 -19.72
CA HIS A 430 17.57 -17.38 -20.75
C HIS A 430 17.01 -16.80 -22.04
N GLY A 431 16.74 -15.49 -22.13
CA GLY A 431 16.36 -14.86 -23.39
C GLY A 431 17.42 -15.17 -24.47
N ARG A 432 17.04 -16.01 -25.43
CA ARG A 432 17.87 -16.74 -26.42
C ARG A 432 19.40 -16.62 -26.21
N GLY A 433 19.99 -17.61 -25.51
CA GLY A 433 21.39 -18.10 -25.65
C GLY A 433 21.43 -19.26 -26.68
N ALA A 434 22.49 -20.03 -26.95
CA ALA A 434 23.87 -20.11 -26.48
C ALA A 434 24.73 -20.79 -27.58
N ASP A 435 25.39 -20.02 -28.47
CA ASP A 435 26.70 -20.43 -29.06
C ASP A 435 27.40 -19.37 -29.94
N THR A 436 27.00 -18.10 -29.91
CA THR A 436 27.74 -17.08 -30.66
C THR A 436 27.96 -15.86 -29.79
N GLN A 437 29.23 -15.41 -29.73
CA GLN A 437 29.65 -14.10 -29.24
C GLN A 437 28.97 -12.91 -29.99
N GLN A 438 27.92 -13.15 -30.78
CA GLN A 438 27.34 -12.22 -31.75
C GLN A 438 25.82 -12.02 -31.68
N SER A 439 25.01 -12.78 -30.93
CA SER A 439 23.56 -12.54 -30.93
C SER A 439 22.88 -12.55 -29.55
N VAL A 440 22.81 -11.39 -28.90
CA VAL A 440 21.70 -11.06 -27.99
C VAL A 440 20.55 -10.56 -28.86
N GLY A 441 19.75 -11.51 -29.37
CA GLY A 441 18.54 -11.23 -30.15
C GLY A 441 17.30 -11.11 -29.26
N GLY A 442 16.30 -10.33 -29.69
CA GLY A 442 14.97 -10.35 -29.09
C GLY A 442 14.61 -9.17 -28.18
N ILE A 443 13.98 -9.46 -27.05
CA ILE A 443 13.50 -8.43 -26.08
C ILE A 443 14.65 -7.65 -25.43
N LEU A 444 15.84 -8.28 -25.36
CA LEU A 444 17.06 -7.67 -24.84
C LEU A 444 17.79 -6.78 -25.86
N THR A 445 17.37 -6.81 -27.14
CA THR A 445 18.00 -6.01 -28.19
C THR A 445 17.85 -4.51 -27.88
N GLY A 446 19.00 -3.81 -27.82
CA GLY A 446 19.05 -2.37 -27.55
C GLY A 446 19.13 -1.99 -26.07
N LEU A 447 18.98 -2.92 -25.12
CA LEU A 447 19.00 -2.61 -23.67
C LEU A 447 20.40 -2.26 -23.14
N SER A 448 21.46 -2.94 -23.59
CA SER A 448 22.82 -2.82 -23.03
C SER A 448 23.89 -3.44 -23.92
N SER A 449 25.16 -3.32 -23.49
CA SER A 449 26.27 -4.00 -24.17
C SER A 449 26.20 -5.51 -23.93
N HIS A 450 26.49 -6.30 -24.97
CA HIS A 450 26.50 -7.77 -24.91
C HIS A 450 27.27 -8.32 -23.69
N GLN A 451 28.39 -7.67 -23.35
CA GLN A 451 29.26 -8.01 -22.23
C GLN A 451 28.58 -7.93 -20.86
N GLU A 452 27.63 -7.01 -20.66
CA GLU A 452 26.98 -6.80 -19.36
C GLU A 452 25.94 -7.85 -19.06
N ILE A 453 25.17 -8.26 -20.07
CA ILE A 453 24.20 -9.36 -19.94
C ILE A 453 24.93 -10.67 -19.64
N LEU A 454 26.04 -10.94 -20.35
CA LEU A 454 26.87 -12.11 -20.07
C LEU A 454 27.50 -12.07 -18.67
N GLN A 455 27.83 -10.89 -18.16
CA GLN A 455 28.34 -10.75 -16.80
C GLN A 455 27.28 -11.13 -15.76
N VAL A 456 26.03 -10.67 -15.92
CA VAL A 456 24.93 -11.07 -15.04
C VAL A 456 24.71 -12.59 -15.06
N ARG A 457 24.73 -13.21 -16.24
CA ARG A 457 24.61 -14.68 -16.38
C ARG A 457 25.73 -15.41 -15.62
N ARG A 458 26.98 -15.00 -15.81
CA ARG A 458 28.13 -15.59 -15.06
C ARG A 458 28.02 -15.41 -13.55
N ASP A 459 27.56 -14.25 -13.09
CA ASP A 459 27.41 -14.00 -11.65
C ASP A 459 26.24 -14.82 -11.07
N TRP A 460 25.17 -15.03 -11.83
CA TRP A 460 24.07 -15.94 -11.48
C TRP A 460 24.56 -17.40 -11.36
N ASP A 461 25.34 -17.89 -12.33
CA ASP A 461 25.88 -19.25 -12.28
C ASP A 461 26.75 -19.48 -11.03
N LYS A 462 27.48 -18.46 -10.57
CA LYS A 462 28.23 -18.50 -9.30
C LYS A 462 27.31 -18.58 -8.09
N VAL A 463 26.22 -17.80 -8.07
CA VAL A 463 25.21 -17.89 -6.99
C VAL A 463 24.59 -19.29 -6.95
N VAL A 464 24.20 -19.83 -8.10
CA VAL A 464 23.62 -21.19 -8.22
C VAL A 464 24.59 -22.26 -7.73
N SER A 465 25.83 -22.25 -8.24
CA SER A 465 26.85 -23.26 -7.88
C SER A 465 27.25 -23.21 -6.41
N THR A 466 27.48 -22.01 -5.85
CA THR A 466 27.80 -21.84 -4.42
C THR A 466 26.62 -22.18 -3.51
N TYR A 467 25.39 -21.88 -3.94
CA TYR A 467 24.19 -22.29 -3.19
C TYR A 467 24.02 -23.82 -3.18
N ARG A 468 24.25 -24.48 -4.31
CA ARG A 468 24.13 -25.95 -4.44
C ARG A 468 25.27 -26.72 -3.76
N ASP A 469 26.45 -26.12 -3.61
CA ASP A 469 27.62 -26.72 -2.97
C ASP A 469 27.50 -26.73 -1.43
N ARG A 470 26.66 -27.64 -0.92
CA ARG A 470 26.39 -27.82 0.51
C ARG A 470 27.56 -28.47 1.28
N ALA A 471 28.53 -29.05 0.59
CA ALA A 471 29.67 -29.76 1.18
C ALA A 471 30.88 -28.85 1.44
N ASN A 472 30.95 -27.68 0.80
CA ASN A 472 32.03 -26.71 0.96
C ASN A 472 31.97 -25.99 2.32
N SER A 473 33.08 -26.00 3.05
CA SER A 473 33.22 -25.32 4.34
C SER A 473 33.20 -23.79 4.25
N ASN A 474 33.56 -23.21 3.09
CA ASN A 474 33.57 -21.77 2.84
C ASN A 474 32.28 -21.25 2.18
N ARG A 475 31.27 -22.10 2.00
CA ARG A 475 30.01 -21.82 1.28
C ARG A 475 29.39 -20.47 1.65
N VAL A 476 29.34 -20.11 2.93
CA VAL A 476 28.72 -18.84 3.40
C VAL A 476 29.46 -17.62 2.86
N SER A 477 30.80 -17.63 2.90
CA SER A 477 31.63 -16.53 2.40
C SER A 477 31.60 -16.44 0.87
N ASP A 478 31.68 -17.59 0.20
CA ASP A 478 31.67 -17.67 -1.26
C ASP A 478 30.30 -17.22 -1.81
N PHE A 479 29.21 -17.66 -1.18
CA PHE A 479 27.86 -17.20 -1.50
C PHE A 479 27.70 -15.70 -1.23
N SER A 480 28.24 -15.19 -0.12
CA SER A 480 28.23 -13.75 0.16
C SER A 480 28.91 -12.94 -0.93
N THR A 481 30.04 -13.42 -1.43
CA THR A 481 30.75 -12.76 -2.53
C THR A 481 29.96 -12.85 -3.83
N ALA A 482 29.34 -13.99 -4.11
CA ALA A 482 28.54 -14.21 -5.31
C ALA A 482 27.28 -13.31 -5.35
N GLN A 483 26.54 -13.19 -4.24
CA GLN A 483 25.36 -12.31 -4.18
C GLN A 483 25.73 -10.83 -4.36
N THR A 484 26.84 -10.36 -3.78
CA THR A 484 27.30 -8.97 -3.96
C THR A 484 27.66 -8.70 -5.42
N ALA A 485 28.33 -9.67 -6.07
CA ALA A 485 28.68 -9.57 -7.49
C ALA A 485 27.44 -9.49 -8.39
N LEU A 486 26.44 -10.36 -8.14
CA LEU A 486 25.17 -10.36 -8.86
C LEU A 486 24.41 -9.04 -8.69
N LEU A 487 24.27 -8.54 -7.46
CA LEU A 487 23.60 -7.26 -7.19
C LEU A 487 24.29 -6.11 -7.95
N LYS A 488 25.63 -6.09 -7.95
CA LYS A 488 26.41 -5.08 -8.66
C LYS A 488 26.23 -5.16 -10.18
N SER A 489 26.22 -6.35 -10.76
CA SER A 489 26.04 -6.51 -12.21
C SER A 489 24.61 -6.19 -12.65
N LEU A 490 23.60 -6.57 -11.86
CA LEU A 490 22.20 -6.18 -12.07
C LEU A 490 22.00 -4.65 -11.98
N ASN A 491 22.57 -4.01 -10.96
CA ASN A 491 22.48 -2.55 -10.83
C ASN A 491 23.07 -1.82 -12.03
N LYS A 492 24.24 -2.27 -12.50
CA LYS A 492 24.88 -1.72 -13.69
C LYS A 492 24.02 -1.90 -14.94
N LEU A 493 23.42 -3.09 -15.11
CA LEU A 493 22.54 -3.41 -16.22
C LEU A 493 21.25 -2.55 -16.18
N GLY A 494 20.62 -2.42 -15.01
CA GLY A 494 19.38 -1.68 -14.82
C GLY A 494 19.48 -0.18 -15.14
N VAL A 495 20.55 0.49 -14.72
CA VAL A 495 20.79 1.91 -15.04
C VAL A 495 20.94 2.12 -16.55
N ARG A 496 21.64 1.20 -17.23
CA ARG A 496 21.80 1.26 -18.69
C ARG A 496 20.52 0.93 -19.44
N ALA A 497 19.78 -0.07 -18.97
CA ALA A 497 18.46 -0.42 -19.51
C ALA A 497 17.50 0.78 -19.43
N THR A 498 17.51 1.54 -18.33
CA THR A 498 16.74 2.79 -18.19
C THR A 498 17.13 3.80 -19.27
N SER A 499 18.44 4.04 -19.44
CA SER A 499 18.94 4.99 -20.45
C SER A 499 18.57 4.56 -21.88
N ALA A 500 18.64 3.25 -22.17
CA ALA A 500 18.26 2.68 -23.45
C ALA A 500 16.75 2.80 -23.73
N ARG A 501 15.92 2.52 -22.73
CA ARG A 501 14.46 2.70 -22.80
C ARG A 501 14.11 4.15 -23.11
N ASP A 502 14.64 5.09 -22.33
CA ASP A 502 14.30 6.51 -22.48
C ASP A 502 14.70 7.04 -23.86
N LYS A 503 15.85 6.59 -24.39
CA LYS A 503 16.26 6.88 -25.77
C LYS A 503 15.26 6.32 -26.79
N THR A 504 14.78 5.09 -26.57
CA THR A 504 13.84 4.41 -27.46
C THR A 504 12.44 5.03 -27.41
N VAL A 505 12.01 5.51 -26.24
CA VAL A 505 10.75 6.25 -26.07
C VAL A 505 10.80 7.58 -26.81
N ARG A 506 11.88 8.35 -26.64
CA ARG A 506 12.05 9.64 -27.33
C ARG A 506 12.12 9.51 -28.85
N SER A 507 12.63 8.39 -29.37
CA SER A 507 12.76 8.17 -30.81
C SER A 507 11.51 7.60 -31.47
N ASN A 508 10.65 6.90 -30.73
CA ASN A 508 9.48 6.20 -31.30
C ASN A 508 8.11 6.80 -30.91
N LEU A 509 8.00 7.52 -29.79
CA LEU A 509 6.74 8.14 -29.34
C LEU A 509 6.75 9.66 -29.53
N GLN A 510 5.60 10.21 -29.97
CA GLN A 510 5.41 11.66 -30.02
C GLN A 510 5.40 12.26 -28.62
N ALA A 511 5.79 13.54 -28.47
CA ALA A 511 5.85 14.21 -27.17
C ALA A 511 4.51 14.18 -26.40
N SER A 512 3.38 14.24 -27.10
CA SER A 512 2.02 14.13 -26.52
C SER A 512 1.66 12.74 -25.99
N GLN A 513 2.36 11.70 -26.46
CA GLN A 513 2.15 10.30 -26.08
C GLN A 513 3.12 9.84 -24.98
N GLN A 514 4.14 10.65 -24.67
CA GLN A 514 5.10 10.37 -23.61
C GLN A 514 4.49 10.71 -22.25
N ASP A 515 4.73 9.82 -21.28
CA ASP A 515 4.34 10.03 -19.89
C ASP A 515 5.62 10.15 -19.04
N PRO A 516 6.06 11.38 -18.70
CA PRO A 516 7.30 11.59 -17.94
C PRO A 516 7.25 11.00 -16.54
N ASP A 517 6.07 10.96 -15.91
CA ASP A 517 5.89 10.41 -14.57
C ASP A 517 6.03 8.89 -14.61
N MET A 518 5.39 8.21 -15.57
CA MET A 518 5.55 6.77 -15.76
C MET A 518 7.00 6.38 -16.09
N LEU A 519 7.72 7.19 -16.89
CA LEU A 519 9.14 6.98 -17.17
C LEU A 519 9.98 7.07 -15.90
N SER A 520 9.75 8.08 -15.07
CA SER A 520 10.47 8.24 -13.81
C SER A 520 10.14 7.11 -12.82
N TYR A 521 8.87 6.70 -12.73
CA TYR A 521 8.38 5.72 -11.80
C TYR A 521 8.83 4.29 -12.12
N THR A 522 9.00 3.99 -13.41
CA THR A 522 9.47 2.68 -13.88
C THR A 522 10.96 2.67 -14.17
N ALA A 523 11.70 3.76 -13.93
CA ALA A 523 13.15 3.78 -14.08
C ALA A 523 13.80 2.85 -13.05
N TYR A 524 14.93 2.23 -13.41
CA TYR A 524 15.70 1.46 -12.44
C TYR A 524 16.18 2.40 -11.33
N PRO A 525 16.09 2.00 -10.04
CA PRO A 525 16.46 2.87 -8.94
C PRO A 525 17.93 3.26 -9.00
N THR A 526 18.19 4.58 -8.97
CA THR A 526 19.52 5.16 -8.77
C THR A 526 19.91 5.11 -7.29
N GLU A 527 21.09 5.60 -6.91
CA GLU A 527 21.55 5.62 -5.51
C GLU A 527 20.53 6.26 -4.55
N GLU A 528 19.85 7.35 -4.96
CA GLU A 528 18.78 7.98 -4.16
C GLU A 528 17.57 7.05 -3.94
N ALA A 529 17.24 6.21 -4.92
CA ALA A 529 16.15 5.24 -4.79
C ALA A 529 16.57 3.94 -4.07
N ALA A 530 17.88 3.67 -3.93
CA ALA A 530 18.38 2.60 -3.06
C ALA A 530 18.09 2.88 -1.58
N GLU A 531 17.97 4.16 -1.18
CA GLU A 531 17.49 4.53 0.15
C GLU A 531 16.05 4.06 0.41
N ARG A 532 15.18 4.07 -0.62
CA ARG A 532 13.80 3.58 -0.51
C ARG A 532 13.74 2.08 -0.27
N ILE A 533 14.54 1.32 -1.02
CA ILE A 533 14.69 -0.14 -0.85
C ILE A 533 15.17 -0.45 0.56
N THR A 534 16.17 0.29 1.04
CA THR A 534 16.70 0.15 2.39
C THR A 534 15.64 0.50 3.45
N ALA A 535 14.86 1.55 3.24
CA ALA A 535 13.77 1.94 4.13
C ALA A 535 12.68 0.86 4.21
N GLU A 536 12.35 0.20 3.10
CA GLU A 536 11.36 -0.88 3.06
C GLU A 536 11.83 -2.14 3.80
N ILE A 537 13.09 -2.55 3.62
CA ILE A 537 13.67 -3.66 4.39
C ILE A 537 13.65 -3.31 5.90
N LYS A 538 14.06 -2.10 6.28
CA LYS A 538 13.98 -1.64 7.68
C LYS A 538 12.55 -1.61 8.21
N TYR A 539 11.57 -1.26 7.39
CA TYR A 539 10.16 -1.27 7.76
C TYR A 539 9.66 -2.69 8.06
N ASN A 540 9.99 -3.64 7.18
CA ASN A 540 9.64 -5.06 7.36
C ASN A 540 10.31 -5.68 8.58
N ASP A 541 11.57 -5.33 8.84
CA ASP A 541 12.34 -5.86 9.99
C ASP A 541 11.87 -5.24 11.32
N SER A 542 11.57 -3.93 11.34
CA SER A 542 11.20 -3.22 12.58
C SER A 542 9.72 -3.32 12.96
N LYS A 543 8.83 -3.69 12.03
CA LYS A 543 7.36 -3.83 12.22
C LYS A 543 6.77 -2.75 13.13
N PRO A 544 6.94 -1.45 12.80
CA PRO A 544 6.83 -0.37 13.77
C PRO A 544 5.44 -0.26 14.42
N PHE A 545 4.38 -0.52 13.67
CA PHE A 545 3.01 -0.41 14.19
C PHE A 545 2.63 -1.54 15.14
N GLN A 546 3.25 -2.72 15.04
CA GLN A 546 3.01 -3.83 15.97
C GLN A 546 3.65 -3.54 17.35
N TYR A 547 4.90 -3.07 17.37
CA TYR A 547 5.56 -2.67 18.62
C TYR A 547 4.90 -1.46 19.29
N THR A 548 4.27 -0.58 18.51
CA THR A 548 3.46 0.52 19.05
C THR A 548 2.32 0.01 19.94
N ALA A 549 1.67 -1.10 19.56
CA ALA A 549 0.63 -1.71 20.39
C ALA A 549 1.20 -2.18 21.75
N ILE A 550 2.41 -2.75 21.75
CA ILE A 550 3.12 -3.16 22.97
C ILE A 550 3.43 -1.94 23.85
N PHE A 551 3.94 -0.85 23.27
CA PHE A 551 4.20 0.39 24.03
C PHE A 551 2.93 1.01 24.60
N ASN A 552 1.81 0.97 23.87
CA ASN A 552 0.50 1.42 24.37
C ASN A 552 0.00 0.54 25.52
N LEU A 553 0.22 -0.78 25.48
CA LEU A 553 -0.11 -1.68 26.59
C LEU A 553 0.71 -1.36 27.84
N LEU A 554 2.03 -1.15 27.69
CA LEU A 554 2.89 -0.73 28.79
C LEU A 554 2.48 0.63 29.35
N ALA A 555 2.10 1.57 28.48
CA ALA A 555 1.57 2.87 28.89
C ALA A 555 0.27 2.73 29.70
N LEU A 556 -0.65 1.85 29.25
CA LEU A 556 -1.89 1.55 29.96
C LEU A 556 -1.63 0.96 31.34
N ILE A 557 -0.71 0.00 31.47
CA ILE A 557 -0.29 -0.55 32.77
C ILE A 557 0.20 0.56 33.69
N GLY A 558 1.03 1.48 33.19
CA GLY A 558 1.48 2.66 33.93
C GLY A 558 0.33 3.51 34.45
N PHE A 559 -0.62 3.85 33.58
CA PHE A 559 -1.78 4.65 33.97
C PHE A 559 -2.70 3.92 34.98
N VAL A 560 -2.85 2.60 34.89
CA VAL A 560 -3.60 1.80 35.87
C VAL A 560 -2.89 1.80 37.22
N LEU A 561 -1.56 1.59 37.25
CA LEU A 561 -0.76 1.68 38.48
C LEU A 561 -0.83 3.06 39.14
N SER A 562 -1.16 4.12 38.37
CA SER A 562 -1.34 5.46 38.92
C SER A 562 -2.55 5.62 39.85
N PHE A 563 -3.45 4.62 39.94
CA PHE A 563 -4.52 4.55 40.94
C PHE A 563 -4.07 3.95 42.28
N GLY A 564 -2.85 3.39 42.36
CA GLY A 564 -2.32 2.77 43.57
C GLY A 564 -1.96 3.76 44.70
N LYS A 565 -1.26 3.26 45.72
CA LYS A 565 -0.77 4.04 46.87
C LYS A 565 0.11 5.23 46.40
N GLU A 566 0.29 6.24 47.26
CA GLU A 566 0.97 7.50 46.88
C GLU A 566 2.41 7.28 46.35
N SER A 567 3.12 6.25 46.83
CA SER A 567 4.44 5.86 46.32
C SER A 567 4.40 5.34 44.88
N THR A 568 3.41 4.53 44.53
CA THR A 568 3.21 3.94 43.20
C THR A 568 2.52 4.90 42.23
N LYS A 569 1.70 5.82 42.74
CA LYS A 569 0.91 6.77 41.94
C LYS A 569 1.75 7.66 41.04
N LYS A 570 2.79 8.27 41.63
CA LYS A 570 3.72 9.14 40.90
C LYS A 570 4.55 8.34 39.89
N LEU A 571 5.02 7.15 40.30
CA LEU A 571 5.81 6.29 39.44
C LEU A 571 5.00 5.78 38.23
N GLY A 572 3.80 5.26 38.47
CA GLY A 572 2.90 4.74 37.44
C GLY A 572 2.51 5.83 36.43
N LEU A 573 2.20 7.04 36.89
CA LEU A 573 1.86 8.14 35.97
C LEU A 573 3.02 8.49 35.03
N TYR A 574 4.25 8.63 35.55
CA TYR A 574 5.40 8.92 34.69
C TYR A 574 5.76 7.74 33.78
N PHE A 575 5.67 6.50 34.28
CA PHE A 575 5.86 5.31 33.46
C PHE A 575 4.87 5.29 32.28
N GLY A 576 3.58 5.54 32.55
CA GLY A 576 2.56 5.63 31.52
C GLY A 576 2.83 6.73 30.49
N VAL A 577 3.20 7.92 30.95
CA VAL A 577 3.57 9.05 30.07
C VAL A 577 4.80 8.72 29.22
N THR A 578 5.85 8.13 29.80
CA THR A 578 7.08 7.78 29.07
C THR A 578 6.81 6.79 27.95
N PHE A 579 6.09 5.69 28.23
CA PHE A 579 5.77 4.70 27.21
C PHE A 579 4.79 5.23 26.16
N LEU A 580 3.89 6.16 26.52
CA LEU A 580 3.06 6.86 25.56
C LEU A 580 3.89 7.71 24.58
N PHE A 581 4.92 8.41 25.06
CA PHE A 581 5.86 9.15 24.20
C PHE A 581 6.72 8.23 23.34
N ILE A 582 7.21 7.11 23.89
CA ILE A 582 7.96 6.10 23.11
C ILE A 582 7.08 5.54 22.00
N GLY A 583 5.83 5.16 22.31
CA GLY A 583 4.86 4.68 21.32
C GLY A 583 4.59 5.71 20.22
N LEU A 584 4.38 6.99 20.58
CA LEU A 584 4.22 8.06 19.61
C LEU A 584 5.46 8.23 18.72
N GLY A 585 6.66 8.25 19.29
CA GLY A 585 7.91 8.38 18.55
C GLY A 585 8.13 7.21 17.58
N TRP A 586 7.83 5.98 18.03
CA TRP A 586 7.93 4.77 17.21
C TRP A 586 6.89 4.75 16.08
N THR A 587 5.69 5.26 16.33
CA THR A 587 4.66 5.44 15.28
C THR A 587 5.10 6.47 14.24
N ILE A 588 5.67 7.60 14.67
CA ILE A 588 6.24 8.63 13.77
C ILE A 588 7.36 8.04 12.92
N TYR A 589 8.23 7.20 13.51
CA TYR A 589 9.26 6.47 12.77
C TYR A 589 8.65 5.53 11.72
N GLY A 590 7.58 4.80 12.07
CA GLY A 590 6.84 3.98 11.12
C GLY A 590 6.22 4.76 9.97
N PHE A 591 5.64 5.93 10.24
CA PHE A 591 5.15 6.83 9.20
C PHE A 591 6.27 7.41 8.35
N TYR A 592 7.40 7.78 8.95
CA TYR A 592 8.58 8.24 8.22
C TYR A 592 9.06 7.17 7.23
N LEU A 593 9.19 5.92 7.67
CA LEU A 593 9.55 4.82 6.79
C LEU A 593 8.52 4.63 5.67
N ARG A 594 7.22 4.63 5.98
CA ARG A 594 6.17 4.56 4.94
C ARG A 594 6.24 5.70 3.93
N ILE A 595 6.42 6.95 4.39
CA ILE A 595 6.56 8.12 3.52
C ILE A 595 7.83 8.00 2.68
N ALA A 596 8.94 7.52 3.24
CA ALA A 596 10.19 7.32 2.51
C ALA A 596 10.05 6.25 1.39
N ILE A 597 9.27 5.19 1.64
CA ILE A 597 9.00 4.12 0.67
C ILE A 597 8.07 4.61 -0.44
N THR A 598 6.97 5.27 -0.06
CA THR A 598 5.87 5.60 -0.96
C THR A 598 5.97 6.97 -1.62
N ASN A 599 6.60 7.94 -0.95
CA ASN A 599 6.60 9.38 -1.26
C ASN A 599 5.25 10.08 -1.06
N TRP A 600 4.30 9.47 -0.35
CA TRP A 600 3.01 10.09 -0.04
C TRP A 600 2.62 9.96 1.42
N ALA A 601 1.61 10.74 1.83
CA ALA A 601 1.11 10.73 3.19
C ALA A 601 0.45 9.36 3.53
N PRO A 602 0.67 8.81 4.74
CA PRO A 602 0.23 7.46 5.09
C PRO A 602 -1.25 7.42 5.50
N VAL A 603 -2.14 7.67 4.54
CA VAL A 603 -3.62 7.58 4.65
C VAL A 603 -4.28 7.13 3.34
N THR A 604 -3.54 6.45 2.48
CA THR A 604 -3.97 6.10 1.12
C THR A 604 -4.80 4.84 1.05
N ASN A 605 -4.65 3.96 2.04
CA ASN A 605 -5.42 2.72 2.15
C ASN A 605 -6.04 2.56 3.55
N MET A 606 -6.84 1.51 3.72
CA MET A 606 -7.53 1.25 4.97
C MET A 606 -6.56 0.94 6.12
N TYR A 607 -5.47 0.23 5.83
CA TYR A 607 -4.41 -0.06 6.80
C TYR A 607 -3.83 1.22 7.40
N GLU A 608 -3.40 2.11 6.52
CA GLU A 608 -2.79 3.39 6.89
C GLU A 608 -3.75 4.26 7.69
N THR A 609 -5.02 4.26 7.34
CA THR A 609 -6.06 4.97 8.10
C THR A 609 -6.26 4.38 9.50
N ILE A 610 -6.24 3.04 9.63
CA ILE A 610 -6.35 2.32 10.90
C ILE A 610 -5.12 2.51 11.79
N VAL A 611 -3.96 2.86 11.22
CA VAL A 611 -2.78 3.27 11.99
C VAL A 611 -2.85 4.75 12.37
N PHE A 612 -3.29 5.61 11.44
CA PHE A 612 -3.34 7.06 11.61
C PHE A 612 -4.37 7.53 12.64
N VAL A 613 -5.55 6.90 12.70
CA VAL A 613 -6.58 7.26 13.69
C VAL A 613 -6.09 7.03 15.14
N PRO A 614 -5.57 5.84 15.52
CA PRO A 614 -4.88 5.60 16.80
C PRO A 614 -3.74 6.57 17.09
N PHE A 615 -2.94 6.92 16.08
CA PHE A 615 -1.88 7.92 16.26
C PHE A 615 -2.45 9.27 16.70
N ILE A 616 -3.50 9.76 16.03
CA ILE A 616 -4.15 11.02 16.40
C ILE A 616 -4.81 10.92 17.78
N ILE A 617 -5.42 9.79 18.12
CA ILE A 617 -5.95 9.52 19.46
C ILE A 617 -4.86 9.67 20.52
N SER A 618 -3.72 8.99 20.34
CA SER A 618 -2.58 9.06 21.26
C SER A 618 -1.97 10.46 21.33
N LEU A 619 -1.89 11.16 20.19
CA LEU A 619 -1.39 12.52 20.11
C LEU A 619 -2.28 13.49 20.89
N LEU A 620 -3.60 13.45 20.68
CA LEU A 620 -4.57 14.27 21.39
C LEU A 620 -4.66 13.89 22.88
N ALA A 621 -4.61 12.61 23.21
CA ALA A 621 -4.54 12.14 24.58
C ALA A 621 -3.32 12.71 25.30
N THR A 622 -2.15 12.64 24.67
CA THR A 622 -0.91 13.22 25.20
C THR A 622 -1.02 14.74 25.33
N TRP A 623 -1.57 15.42 24.33
CA TRP A 623 -1.79 16.86 24.36
C TRP A 623 -2.67 17.30 25.54
N PHE A 624 -3.82 16.66 25.73
CA PHE A 624 -4.74 17.00 26.81
C PHE A 624 -4.21 16.61 28.20
N LEU A 625 -3.48 15.49 28.29
CA LEU A 625 -2.79 15.04 29.50
C LEU A 625 -1.71 16.04 29.92
N MET A 626 -0.89 16.49 28.97
CA MET A 626 0.26 17.38 29.21
C MET A 626 -0.11 18.86 29.32
N GLN A 627 -1.36 19.23 29.08
CA GLN A 627 -1.83 20.61 29.10
C GLN A 627 -1.45 21.40 30.38
N PRO A 628 -1.49 20.84 31.62
CA PRO A 628 -1.03 21.54 32.82
C PRO A 628 0.47 21.88 32.79
N VAL A 629 1.26 21.11 32.06
CA VAL A 629 2.71 21.33 31.89
C VAL A 629 2.95 22.40 30.82
N ILE A 630 2.35 22.25 29.63
CA ILE A 630 2.75 23.04 28.45
C ILE A 630 1.92 24.31 28.21
N SER A 631 0.73 24.43 28.80
CA SER A 631 -0.23 25.48 28.37
C SER A 631 0.23 26.91 28.58
N GLN A 632 0.89 27.22 29.70
CA GLN A 632 1.41 28.57 29.95
C GLN A 632 2.50 28.92 28.94
N ALA A 633 3.43 28.00 28.72
CA ALA A 633 4.50 28.16 27.73
C ALA A 633 3.96 28.35 26.29
N LEU A 634 2.93 27.60 25.91
CA LEU A 634 2.29 27.75 24.59
C LEU A 634 1.58 29.09 24.42
N LYS A 635 0.90 29.58 25.47
CA LYS A 635 0.30 30.93 25.46
C LYS A 635 1.36 32.02 25.33
N ASP A 636 2.49 31.85 26.01
CA ASP A 636 3.62 32.77 25.96
C ASP A 636 4.29 32.76 24.57
N ALA A 637 4.48 31.57 23.98
CA ALA A 637 4.95 31.41 22.61
C ALA A 637 4.01 32.08 21.60
N TRP A 638 2.70 31.83 21.69
CA TRP A 638 1.69 32.48 20.84
C TRP A 638 1.59 34.00 21.05
N ARG A 639 1.87 34.48 22.26
CA ARG A 639 1.93 35.92 22.57
C ARG A 639 3.17 36.58 21.98
N SER A 640 4.28 35.86 21.89
CA SER A 640 5.55 36.34 21.32
C SER A 640 5.46 36.65 19.82
N THR A 641 4.51 36.02 19.12
CA THR A 641 4.27 36.20 17.69
C THR A 641 3.23 37.27 17.35
N ALA A 642 2.67 37.94 18.36
CA ALA A 642 1.66 38.99 18.15
C ALA A 642 2.28 40.25 17.57
N ALA A 643 1.64 40.82 16.55
CA ALA A 643 2.05 42.08 15.94
C ALA A 643 1.73 43.28 16.85
N PRO A 644 2.74 44.03 17.34
CA PRO A 644 2.51 45.09 18.33
C PRO A 644 1.66 46.27 17.81
N PHE A 645 1.74 46.58 16.51
CA PHE A 645 0.99 47.67 15.88
C PHE A 645 -0.50 47.35 15.65
N LEU A 646 -0.92 46.08 15.80
CA LEU A 646 -2.34 45.71 15.77
C LEU A 646 -3.04 45.90 17.12
N LYS A 647 -2.30 46.36 18.14
CA LYS A 647 -2.87 46.73 19.44
C LYS A 647 -3.93 47.82 19.21
N ASN A 648 -5.14 47.59 19.72
CA ASN A 648 -6.34 48.44 19.61
C ASN A 648 -7.18 48.28 18.32
N ILE A 649 -6.84 47.38 17.40
CA ILE A 649 -7.74 47.03 16.28
C ILE A 649 -8.74 45.99 16.77
N ARG A 650 -10.02 46.36 16.91
CA ARG A 650 -11.07 45.56 17.59
C ARG A 650 -11.09 44.07 17.18
N PHE A 651 -10.98 43.78 15.89
CA PHE A 651 -11.03 42.41 15.36
C PHE A 651 -9.66 41.71 15.33
N PHE A 652 -8.57 42.48 15.19
CA PHE A 652 -7.21 41.97 15.00
C PHE A 652 -6.29 42.21 16.21
N ASN A 653 -6.84 42.44 17.40
CA ASN A 653 -6.07 42.76 18.60
C ASN A 653 -5.30 41.53 19.12
N GLU A 654 -4.16 41.26 18.49
CA GLU A 654 -3.25 40.17 18.82
C GLU A 654 -2.37 40.50 20.02
N ALA A 655 -1.98 41.77 20.17
CA ALA A 655 -1.08 42.26 21.22
C ALA A 655 -1.85 42.76 22.45
N ARG A 656 -2.71 41.90 22.99
CA ARG A 656 -3.47 42.16 24.23
C ARG A 656 -2.54 42.50 25.40
N GLU A 657 -3.14 43.11 26.42
CA GLU A 657 -2.46 43.42 27.69
C GLU A 657 -1.78 42.18 28.27
N LEU A 658 -0.57 42.37 28.79
CA LEU A 658 0.23 41.28 29.34
C LEU A 658 -0.42 40.79 30.63
N THR A 659 -0.55 39.48 30.77
CA THR A 659 -0.96 38.87 32.04
C THR A 659 0.13 39.06 33.09
N LYS A 660 -0.23 39.00 34.38
CA LYS A 660 0.75 39.06 35.49
C LYS A 660 1.90 38.05 35.32
N SER A 661 1.57 36.83 34.91
CA SER A 661 2.59 35.80 34.64
C SER A 661 3.55 36.18 33.51
N GLN A 662 3.10 36.95 32.52
CA GLN A 662 3.93 37.38 31.39
C GLN A 662 4.79 38.60 31.73
N SER A 663 4.25 39.54 32.51
CA SER A 663 5.03 40.67 33.04
C SER A 663 6.12 40.23 34.00
N ASP A 664 5.84 39.21 34.82
CA ASP A 664 6.82 38.67 35.77
C ASP A 664 7.94 37.89 35.05
N ARG A 665 7.64 37.31 33.87
CA ARG A 665 8.62 36.54 33.08
C ARG A 665 9.60 37.45 32.35
N MET A 666 9.11 38.51 31.70
CA MET A 666 9.93 39.44 30.90
C MET A 666 9.31 40.85 30.91
N ALA A 667 10.17 41.87 30.87
CA ALA A 667 9.74 43.26 30.77
C ALA A 667 8.90 43.52 29.50
N GLU A 668 7.95 44.46 29.57
CA GLU A 668 7.05 44.80 28.45
C GLU A 668 7.83 45.18 27.18
N ASN A 669 8.93 45.92 27.32
CA ASN A 669 9.77 46.30 26.18
C ASN A 669 10.40 45.09 25.46
N THR A 670 10.71 44.03 26.19
CA THR A 670 11.22 42.78 25.60
C THR A 670 10.13 42.08 24.80
N TRP A 671 8.89 42.01 25.31
CA TRP A 671 7.74 41.50 24.57
C TRP A 671 7.45 42.28 23.30
N LYS A 672 7.57 43.62 23.33
CA LYS A 672 7.40 44.47 22.15
C LYS A 672 8.47 44.20 21.08
N LYS A 673 9.75 44.11 21.47
CA LYS A 673 10.87 43.80 20.56
C LYS A 673 10.69 42.44 19.91
N LEU A 674 10.34 41.41 20.68
CA LEU A 674 10.05 40.07 20.17
C LEU A 674 8.87 40.08 19.18
N GLY A 675 7.81 40.85 19.48
CA GLY A 675 6.66 40.98 18.58
C GLY A 675 7.02 41.60 17.22
N TYR A 676 7.82 42.68 17.20
CA TYR A 676 8.28 43.28 15.94
C TYR A 676 9.21 42.36 15.14
N LEU A 677 10.14 41.67 15.82
CA LEU A 677 11.02 40.70 15.19
C LEU A 677 10.22 39.56 14.53
N ASN A 678 9.29 38.94 15.27
CA ASN A 678 8.42 37.91 14.74
C ASN A 678 7.49 38.42 13.64
N THR A 679 7.06 39.69 13.68
CA THR A 679 6.27 40.28 12.60
C THR A 679 7.08 40.31 11.30
N ALA A 680 8.36 40.70 11.34
CA ALA A 680 9.20 40.70 10.14
C ALA A 680 9.31 39.30 9.52
N PHE A 681 9.57 38.27 10.35
CA PHE A 681 9.56 36.88 9.91
C PHE A 681 8.18 36.44 9.40
N ARG A 682 7.09 36.88 10.04
CA ARG A 682 5.73 36.57 9.62
C ARG A 682 5.43 37.14 8.24
N ILE A 683 5.83 38.39 7.94
CA ILE A 683 5.64 39.00 6.62
C ILE A 683 6.40 38.20 5.56
N ALA A 684 7.64 37.81 5.83
CA ALA A 684 8.42 36.97 4.91
C ALA A 684 7.73 35.62 4.65
N LEU A 685 7.23 34.96 5.69
CA LEU A 685 6.47 33.71 5.58
C LEU A 685 5.14 33.90 4.83
N ILE A 686 4.42 35.01 5.04
CA ILE A 686 3.17 35.33 4.32
C ILE A 686 3.46 35.48 2.83
N LEU A 687 4.47 36.27 2.45
CA LEU A 687 4.84 36.48 1.05
C LEU A 687 5.26 35.18 0.37
N TRP A 688 6.09 34.39 1.06
CA TRP A 688 6.51 33.08 0.58
C TRP A 688 5.33 32.12 0.40
N LEU A 689 4.44 32.02 1.40
CA LEU A 689 3.28 31.13 1.37
C LEU A 689 2.27 31.55 0.31
N PHE A 690 2.04 32.86 0.14
CA PHE A 690 1.18 33.39 -0.92
C PHE A 690 1.72 33.05 -2.31
N TYR A 691 3.02 33.29 -2.54
CA TYR A 691 3.67 32.90 -3.79
C TYR A 691 3.54 31.39 -4.02
N PHE A 692 3.88 30.58 -3.01
CA PHE A 692 3.82 29.13 -3.12
C PHE A 692 2.42 28.62 -3.49
N LEU A 693 1.38 29.10 -2.81
CA LEU A 693 0.00 28.62 -3.00
C LEU A 693 -0.68 29.14 -4.27
N THR A 694 -0.21 30.27 -4.84
CA THR A 694 -0.87 30.90 -6.01
C THR A 694 -0.08 30.78 -7.30
N GLN A 695 1.25 30.62 -7.24
CA GLN A 695 2.13 30.60 -8.42
C GLN A 695 2.71 29.21 -8.72
N THR A 696 2.79 28.33 -7.73
CA THR A 696 3.28 26.97 -7.95
C THR A 696 2.17 26.12 -8.56
N THR A 697 2.45 25.53 -9.71
CA THR A 697 1.52 24.64 -10.41
C THR A 697 1.49 23.26 -9.76
N TYR A 698 0.34 22.60 -9.87
CA TYR A 698 0.06 21.31 -9.25
C TYR A 698 -0.84 20.44 -10.13
N GLY A 699 -0.55 19.14 -10.18
CA GLY A 699 -1.30 18.13 -10.93
C GLY A 699 -1.12 18.21 -12.46
N ASP A 700 -1.68 17.22 -13.16
CA ASP A 700 -1.52 17.01 -14.61
C ASP A 700 -2.04 18.18 -15.48
N GLY A 701 -2.87 19.06 -14.89
CA GLY A 701 -3.45 20.24 -15.55
C GLY A 701 -2.66 21.55 -15.38
N GLY A 702 -1.57 21.56 -14.60
CA GLY A 702 -0.76 22.76 -14.38
C GLY A 702 -1.48 23.90 -13.64
N THR A 703 -2.53 23.60 -12.87
CA THR A 703 -3.32 24.57 -12.12
C THR A 703 -2.62 24.97 -10.81
N SER A 704 -2.74 26.22 -10.37
CA SER A 704 -2.30 26.62 -9.03
C SER A 704 -3.19 26.00 -7.95
N TYR A 705 -2.69 25.90 -6.71
CA TYR A 705 -3.49 25.38 -5.59
C TYR A 705 -4.72 26.24 -5.28
N PHE A 706 -4.56 27.56 -5.41
CA PHE A 706 -5.64 28.53 -5.34
C PHE A 706 -5.58 29.44 -6.57
N THR A 707 -6.71 29.58 -7.25
CA THR A 707 -6.87 30.54 -8.35
C THR A 707 -7.16 31.92 -7.78
N LEU A 708 -6.46 32.95 -8.27
CA LEU A 708 -6.66 34.33 -7.80
C LEU A 708 -7.95 34.96 -8.34
N LEU A 709 -8.37 34.51 -9.53
CA LEU A 709 -9.59 34.94 -10.19
C LEU A 709 -10.30 33.71 -10.75
N PRO A 710 -11.65 33.71 -10.81
CA PRO A 710 -12.39 32.63 -11.45
C PRO A 710 -12.20 32.72 -12.98
N ASP A 711 -12.04 31.56 -13.62
CA ASP A 711 -11.90 31.46 -15.08
C ASP A 711 -13.21 31.77 -15.83
N ASP A 712 -14.34 31.55 -15.16
CA ASP A 712 -15.67 31.82 -15.67
C ASP A 712 -16.55 32.46 -14.58
N TRP A 713 -16.91 33.72 -14.79
CA TRP A 713 -17.77 34.49 -13.91
C TRP A 713 -19.26 34.15 -14.04
N THR A 714 -19.65 33.41 -15.08
CA THR A 714 -21.04 33.00 -15.31
C THR A 714 -21.39 31.71 -14.55
N SER A 715 -20.40 30.87 -14.27
CA SER A 715 -20.58 29.65 -13.49
C SER A 715 -20.62 29.93 -11.99
N LEU A 716 -21.80 29.75 -11.39
CA LEU A 716 -21.98 29.83 -9.93
C LEU A 716 -21.06 28.87 -9.16
N ASN A 717 -20.77 27.69 -9.71
CA ASN A 717 -19.82 26.75 -9.11
C ASN A 717 -18.41 27.37 -9.07
N LYS A 718 -17.91 27.89 -10.20
CA LYS A 718 -16.55 28.45 -10.26
C LYS A 718 -16.38 29.71 -9.40
N VAL A 719 -17.39 30.58 -9.38
CA VAL A 719 -17.40 31.74 -8.48
C VAL A 719 -17.46 31.31 -7.01
N GLY A 720 -18.27 30.30 -6.67
CA GLY A 720 -18.35 29.75 -5.32
C GLY A 720 -17.03 29.14 -4.84
N VAL A 721 -16.39 28.32 -5.68
CA VAL A 721 -15.07 27.73 -5.41
C VAL A 721 -14.02 28.82 -5.19
N TRP A 722 -13.99 29.84 -6.05
CA TRP A 722 -13.07 30.97 -5.91
C TRP A 722 -13.29 31.75 -4.60
N ALA A 723 -14.54 32.03 -4.23
CA ALA A 723 -14.86 32.77 -3.00
C ALA A 723 -14.44 31.99 -1.75
N ILE A 724 -14.74 30.68 -1.70
CA ILE A 724 -14.34 29.79 -0.60
C ILE A 724 -12.82 29.65 -0.59
N GLY A 725 -12.20 29.42 -1.75
CA GLY A 725 -10.75 29.31 -1.90
C GLY A 725 -10.01 30.56 -1.41
N THR A 726 -10.49 31.74 -1.78
CA THR A 726 -9.95 33.03 -1.34
C THR A 726 -10.08 33.21 0.17
N PHE A 727 -11.23 32.86 0.74
CA PHE A 727 -11.44 32.92 2.19
C PHE A 727 -10.47 31.99 2.94
N VAL A 728 -10.33 30.74 2.47
CA VAL A 728 -9.38 29.77 3.03
C VAL A 728 -7.94 30.26 2.89
N LEU A 729 -7.56 30.81 1.74
CA LEU A 729 -6.24 31.40 1.51
C LEU A 729 -5.93 32.53 2.51
N LEU A 730 -6.87 33.46 2.73
CA LEU A 730 -6.69 34.55 3.69
C LEU A 730 -6.51 34.03 5.13
N LEU A 731 -7.28 33.01 5.53
CA LEU A 731 -7.11 32.37 6.84
C LEU A 731 -5.75 31.68 6.98
N ILE A 732 -5.29 31.00 5.93
CA ILE A 732 -3.99 30.33 5.90
C ILE A 732 -2.87 31.36 6.08
N LEU A 733 -2.88 32.43 5.29
CA LEU A 733 -1.87 33.50 5.36
C LEU A 733 -1.91 34.21 6.73
N TRP A 734 -3.08 34.30 7.35
CA TRP A 734 -3.20 34.90 8.67
C TRP A 734 -2.68 34.00 9.80
N ILE A 735 -3.07 32.72 9.82
CA ILE A 735 -2.89 31.82 10.97
C ILE A 735 -1.59 31.00 10.88
N ILE A 736 -1.28 30.42 9.71
CA ILE A 736 -0.20 29.44 9.56
C ILE A 736 1.18 30.04 9.87
N PRO A 737 1.58 31.21 9.33
CA PRO A 737 2.86 31.84 9.68
C PRO A 737 3.02 32.06 11.18
N ARG A 738 1.94 32.44 11.86
CA ARG A 738 1.93 32.66 13.31
C ARG A 738 2.07 31.34 14.08
N PHE A 739 1.37 30.30 13.62
CA PHE A 739 1.47 28.96 14.18
C PHE A 739 2.88 28.36 14.05
N LEU A 740 3.53 28.53 12.89
CA LEU A 740 4.92 28.08 12.67
C LEU A 740 5.90 28.77 13.62
N LEU A 741 5.83 30.09 13.74
CA LEU A 741 6.69 30.86 14.66
C LEU A 741 6.42 30.53 16.13
N ALA A 742 5.15 30.33 16.51
CA ALA A 742 4.79 29.93 17.86
C ALA A 742 5.29 28.51 18.18
N THR A 743 5.22 27.59 17.22
CA THR A 743 5.74 26.23 17.36
C THR A 743 7.26 26.25 17.50
N ALA A 744 7.97 27.03 16.67
CA ALA A 744 9.42 27.17 16.72
C ALA A 744 9.92 27.78 18.04
N SER A 745 9.18 28.73 18.61
CA SER A 745 9.52 29.36 19.89
C SER A 745 9.04 28.55 21.11
N SER A 746 8.13 27.60 20.94
CA SER A 746 7.55 26.83 22.06
C SER A 746 8.58 26.05 22.91
N PRO A 747 9.63 25.41 22.37
CA PRO A 747 10.58 24.65 23.19
C PRO A 747 11.31 25.56 24.19
N PHE A 748 11.66 26.78 23.77
CA PHE A 748 12.29 27.77 24.63
C PHE A 748 11.40 28.12 25.83
N PHE A 749 10.12 28.44 25.58
CA PHE A 749 9.18 28.76 26.65
C PHE A 749 8.87 27.57 27.54
N ILE A 750 8.78 26.34 26.99
CA ILE A 750 8.54 25.11 27.75
C ILE A 750 9.71 24.84 28.70
N VAL A 751 10.96 24.94 28.21
CA VAL A 751 12.16 24.73 29.04
C VAL A 751 12.30 25.82 30.09
N SER A 752 12.11 27.09 29.72
CA SER A 752 12.14 28.22 30.65
C SER A 752 11.14 28.04 31.80
N ASP A 753 9.91 27.67 31.45
CA ASP A 753 8.83 27.45 32.39
C ASP A 753 9.06 26.20 33.27
N PHE A 754 9.62 25.12 32.71
CA PHE A 754 10.04 23.95 33.47
C PHE A 754 11.12 24.28 34.52
N LEU A 755 12.15 25.06 34.12
CA LEU A 755 13.22 25.47 35.03
C LEU A 755 12.70 26.34 36.18
N GLN A 756 11.79 27.27 35.90
CA GLN A 756 11.12 28.08 36.93
C GLN A 756 10.32 27.22 37.91
N ARG A 757 9.53 26.26 37.40
CA ARG A 757 8.73 25.35 38.25
C ARG A 757 9.60 24.40 39.07
N ARG A 758 10.76 23.96 38.55
CA ARG A 758 11.69 23.09 39.28
C ARG A 758 12.18 23.72 40.58
N GLY A 759 12.33 25.04 40.61
CA GLY A 759 12.69 25.80 41.82
C GLY A 759 11.56 25.98 42.83
N ASN A 760 10.30 25.68 42.46
CA ASN A 760 9.12 25.90 43.31
C ASN A 760 8.34 24.59 43.54
N ALA A 761 8.54 23.98 44.72
CA ALA A 761 7.93 22.71 45.09
C ALA A 761 6.39 22.74 45.06
N ALA A 762 5.76 23.84 45.48
CA ALA A 762 4.30 23.99 45.49
C ALA A 762 3.71 24.06 44.08
N ALA A 763 4.38 24.79 43.18
CA ALA A 763 4.00 24.85 41.76
C ALA A 763 4.12 23.47 41.09
N SER A 764 5.22 22.76 41.34
CA SER A 764 5.46 21.42 40.79
C SER A 764 4.42 20.39 41.28
N GLN A 765 4.04 20.45 42.57
CA GLN A 765 3.00 19.58 43.13
C GLN A 765 1.60 19.89 42.55
N THR A 766 1.28 21.16 42.33
CA THR A 766 0.00 21.58 41.73
C THR A 766 -0.13 21.04 40.30
N VAL A 767 0.92 21.19 39.49
CA VAL A 767 0.97 20.69 38.12
C VAL A 767 0.81 19.16 38.09
N PHE A 768 1.49 18.45 39.00
CA PHE A 768 1.34 17.00 39.12
C PHE A 768 -0.11 16.60 39.47
N LYS A 769 -0.75 17.28 40.43
CA LYS A 769 -2.16 17.00 40.79
C LYS A 769 -3.10 17.20 39.60
N GLU A 770 -2.93 18.28 38.84
CA GLU A 770 -3.73 18.55 37.65
C GLU A 770 -3.47 17.56 36.52
N MET A 771 -2.22 17.17 36.30
CA MET A 771 -1.85 16.12 35.33
C MET A 771 -2.43 14.76 35.74
N HIS A 772 -2.39 14.43 37.04
CA HIS A 772 -2.97 13.19 37.57
C HIS A 772 -4.49 13.17 37.43
N LYS A 773 -5.20 14.29 37.64
CA LYS A 773 -6.66 14.39 37.34
C LYS A 773 -6.96 14.09 35.87
N ARG A 774 -6.06 14.50 34.96
CA ARG A 774 -6.16 14.30 33.51
C ARG A 774 -5.68 12.93 33.03
N ARG A 775 -5.24 12.02 33.90
CA ARG A 775 -4.81 10.65 33.54
C ARG A 775 -5.83 9.87 32.73
N PHE A 776 -7.12 10.21 32.83
CA PHE A 776 -8.18 9.62 32.02
C PHE A 776 -7.98 9.83 30.52
N PHE A 777 -7.34 10.92 30.09
CA PHE A 777 -6.92 11.08 28.69
C PHE A 777 -5.89 10.03 28.30
N GLY A 778 -4.90 9.77 29.16
CA GLY A 778 -3.92 8.71 28.95
C GLY A 778 -4.55 7.33 28.87
N ILE A 779 -5.46 6.99 29.77
CA ILE A 779 -6.19 5.70 29.77
C ILE A 779 -7.08 5.58 28.54
N GLY A 780 -7.95 6.57 28.28
CA GLY A 780 -8.86 6.56 27.14
C GLY A 780 -8.09 6.52 25.81
N GLY A 781 -7.00 7.27 25.72
CA GLY A 781 -6.12 7.28 24.56
C GLY A 781 -5.42 5.95 24.32
N THR A 782 -4.77 5.37 25.35
CA THR A 782 -4.05 4.10 25.24
C THR A 782 -4.97 2.90 25.02
N VAL A 783 -6.17 2.88 25.61
CA VAL A 783 -7.17 1.84 25.33
C VAL A 783 -7.64 1.93 23.88
N MET A 784 -8.05 3.11 23.42
CA MET A 784 -8.56 3.27 22.05
C MET A 784 -7.47 3.06 20.99
N ALA A 785 -6.26 3.55 21.22
CA ALA A 785 -5.12 3.30 20.34
C ALA A 785 -4.65 1.83 20.40
N GLY A 786 -4.74 1.21 21.58
CA GLY A 786 -4.46 -0.20 21.80
C GLY A 786 -5.44 -1.12 21.09
N VAL A 787 -6.74 -0.78 21.06
CA VAL A 787 -7.74 -1.50 20.26
C VAL A 787 -7.39 -1.44 18.78
N GLY A 788 -7.02 -0.28 18.24
CA GLY A 788 -6.55 -0.16 16.85
C GLY A 788 -5.30 -1.01 16.58
N GLY A 789 -4.32 -0.98 17.49
CA GLY A 789 -3.12 -1.82 17.39
C GLY A 789 -3.40 -3.32 17.53
N LEU A 790 -4.38 -3.72 18.35
CA LEU A 790 -4.81 -5.11 18.51
C LEU A 790 -5.56 -5.61 17.28
N VAL A 791 -6.40 -4.77 16.65
CA VAL A 791 -7.04 -5.10 15.37
C VAL A 791 -6.00 -5.39 14.30
N LEU A 792 -4.91 -4.62 14.26
CA LEU A 792 -3.79 -4.88 13.35
C LEU A 792 -3.01 -6.14 13.71
N LEU A 793 -2.77 -6.41 15.00
CA LEU A 793 -2.08 -7.62 15.46
C LEU A 793 -2.89 -8.88 15.18
N LEU A 794 -4.21 -8.83 15.46
CA LEU A 794 -5.14 -9.92 15.19
C LEU A 794 -5.34 -10.09 13.69
N GLY A 795 -5.58 -9.00 12.95
CA GLY A 795 -5.71 -9.00 11.49
C GLY A 795 -4.50 -9.61 10.80
N ASN A 796 -3.29 -9.18 11.15
CA ASN A 796 -2.06 -9.72 10.56
C ASN A 796 -1.74 -11.15 11.04
N SER A 797 -2.39 -11.66 12.09
CA SER A 797 -2.21 -13.06 12.53
C SER A 797 -3.24 -14.02 11.93
N LEU A 798 -4.27 -13.49 11.26
CA LEU A 798 -5.16 -14.28 10.42
C LEU A 798 -4.48 -14.66 9.09
N PRO A 799 -4.84 -15.81 8.51
CA PRO A 799 -4.42 -16.17 7.15
C PRO A 799 -4.86 -15.10 6.14
N ALA A 800 -4.12 -14.94 5.03
CA ALA A 800 -4.27 -13.83 4.08
C ALA A 800 -5.68 -13.73 3.47
N ASP A 801 -6.32 -14.87 3.22
CA ASP A 801 -7.71 -14.96 2.77
C ASP A 801 -8.72 -14.42 3.79
N ALA A 802 -8.42 -14.48 5.10
CA ALA A 802 -9.24 -13.95 6.17
C ALA A 802 -8.86 -12.50 6.59
N GLN A 803 -7.85 -11.89 5.96
CA GLN A 803 -7.45 -10.53 6.29
C GLN A 803 -8.42 -9.49 5.77
N ILE A 804 -8.92 -8.69 6.70
CA ILE A 804 -9.81 -7.57 6.40
C ILE A 804 -9.05 -6.46 5.64
N ILE A 805 -7.74 -6.31 5.91
CA ILE A 805 -6.91 -5.19 5.47
C ILE A 805 -5.49 -5.69 5.17
N SER A 806 -4.99 -5.45 3.94
CA SER A 806 -3.60 -5.73 3.58
C SER A 806 -2.66 -4.61 4.06
N ASP A 807 -1.51 -4.98 4.62
CA ASP A 807 -0.43 -4.05 4.98
C ASP A 807 0.51 -3.72 3.80
N ASN A 808 0.34 -4.41 2.67
CA ASN A 808 1.14 -4.23 1.47
C ASN A 808 0.97 -2.83 0.85
N PHE A 809 2.07 -2.29 0.31
CA PHE A 809 2.05 -1.03 -0.42
C PHE A 809 1.45 -1.23 -1.81
N SER A 810 0.40 -0.47 -2.12
CA SER A 810 -0.28 -0.47 -3.42
C SER A 810 0.00 0.83 -4.19
N PRO A 811 0.02 0.81 -5.53
CA PRO A 811 0.12 2.03 -6.32
C PRO A 811 -1.04 2.98 -6.05
N LEU A 812 -0.76 4.28 -6.03
CA LEU A 812 -1.79 5.31 -5.93
C LEU A 812 -2.70 5.31 -7.15
N GLN A 813 -4.00 5.51 -6.90
CA GLN A 813 -4.95 5.89 -7.94
C GLN A 813 -4.46 7.16 -8.64
N PRO A 814 -4.62 7.30 -9.97
CA PRO A 814 -4.12 8.46 -10.71
C PRO A 814 -4.49 9.81 -10.09
N VAL A 815 -5.74 9.96 -9.62
CA VAL A 815 -6.25 11.18 -8.96
C VAL A 815 -5.50 11.53 -7.66
N LEU A 816 -4.93 10.53 -6.98
CA LEU A 816 -4.20 10.68 -5.71
C LEU A 816 -2.70 10.89 -5.89
N ARG A 817 -2.16 10.74 -7.10
CA ARG A 817 -0.71 10.95 -7.39
C ARG A 817 -0.26 12.36 -7.07
N SER A 818 -1.17 13.31 -7.23
CA SER A 818 -1.00 14.67 -6.78
C SER A 818 -1.14 14.69 -5.23
N ASN A 819 -0.02 14.77 -4.52
CA ASN A 819 0.06 14.51 -3.07
C ASN A 819 -0.47 15.63 -2.15
N PHE A 820 -0.76 16.82 -2.69
CA PHE A 820 -1.10 17.98 -1.86
C PHE A 820 -2.46 17.80 -1.19
N TRP A 821 -3.52 17.57 -1.98
CA TRP A 821 -4.87 17.41 -1.45
C TRP A 821 -5.00 16.14 -0.61
N LEU A 822 -4.32 15.06 -1.02
CA LEU A 822 -4.18 13.86 -0.19
C LEU A 822 -3.63 14.22 1.20
N THR A 823 -2.56 15.01 1.27
CA THR A 823 -1.94 15.39 2.54
C THR A 823 -2.84 16.34 3.35
N ILE A 824 -3.44 17.36 2.76
CA ILE A 824 -4.15 18.38 3.55
C ILE A 824 -5.60 18.02 3.87
N HIS A 825 -6.37 17.47 2.92
CA HIS A 825 -7.77 17.16 3.12
C HIS A 825 -7.92 15.84 3.88
N VAL A 826 -7.29 14.77 3.38
CA VAL A 826 -7.49 13.42 3.93
C VAL A 826 -6.91 13.30 5.34
N LEU A 827 -5.71 13.83 5.61
CA LEU A 827 -5.19 13.84 6.99
C LEU A 827 -6.09 14.65 7.94
N THR A 828 -6.64 15.79 7.50
CA THR A 828 -7.50 16.63 8.34
C THR A 828 -8.83 15.93 8.66
N ILE A 829 -9.51 15.37 7.66
CA ILE A 829 -10.79 14.68 7.88
C ILE A 829 -10.59 13.42 8.73
N VAL A 830 -9.54 12.63 8.50
CA VAL A 830 -9.26 11.42 9.29
C VAL A 830 -8.80 11.77 10.71
N ALA A 831 -8.10 12.89 10.92
CA ALA A 831 -7.76 13.35 12.26
C ALA A 831 -9.02 13.69 13.10
N SER A 832 -10.12 14.09 12.47
CA SER A 832 -11.41 14.25 13.16
C SER A 832 -11.93 12.92 13.74
N TYR A 833 -11.67 11.80 13.06
CA TYR A 833 -12.03 10.46 13.53
C TYR A 833 -11.23 10.11 14.79
N GLY A 834 -9.96 10.51 14.85
CA GLY A 834 -9.14 10.37 16.05
C GLY A 834 -9.66 11.20 17.23
N ALA A 835 -10.10 12.45 16.99
CA ALA A 835 -10.72 13.27 18.03
C ALA A 835 -12.05 12.67 18.53
N GLY A 836 -12.88 12.15 17.63
CA GLY A 836 -14.09 11.41 17.95
C GLY A 836 -13.81 10.12 18.73
N GLY A 837 -12.78 9.37 18.33
CA GLY A 837 -12.35 8.14 19.00
C GLY A 837 -11.83 8.39 20.42
N LEU A 838 -11.11 9.49 20.65
CA LEU A 838 -10.72 9.88 22.01
C LEU A 838 -11.95 10.26 22.87
N ALA A 839 -12.94 10.94 22.30
CA ALA A 839 -14.20 11.22 22.98
C ALA A 839 -14.95 9.93 23.34
N LEU A 840 -14.97 8.93 22.44
CA LEU A 840 -15.53 7.61 22.72
C LEU A 840 -14.79 6.92 23.87
N GLY A 841 -13.46 6.89 23.85
CA GLY A 841 -12.66 6.29 24.92
C GLY A 841 -12.94 6.90 26.30
N LEU A 842 -13.02 8.23 26.37
CA LEU A 842 -13.41 8.95 27.59
C LEU A 842 -14.87 8.68 28.00
N GLY A 843 -15.77 8.59 27.02
CA GLY A 843 -17.17 8.25 27.22
C GLY A 843 -17.34 6.87 27.84
N ASN A 844 -16.62 5.86 27.32
CA ASN A 844 -16.62 4.51 27.85
C ASN A 844 -16.09 4.46 29.30
N ILE A 845 -15.05 5.23 29.62
CA ILE A 845 -14.60 5.38 31.02
C ILE A 845 -15.71 5.99 31.89
N ALA A 846 -16.44 6.98 31.39
CA ALA A 846 -17.56 7.58 32.13
C ALA A 846 -18.71 6.61 32.33
N LEU A 847 -19.06 5.80 31.32
CA LEU A 847 -20.06 4.74 31.43
C LEU A 847 -19.69 3.71 32.50
N CYS A 848 -18.41 3.31 32.60
CA CYS A 848 -17.94 2.47 33.71
C CYS A 848 -18.25 3.09 35.09
N TYR A 849 -18.04 4.40 35.25
CA TYR A 849 -18.39 5.08 36.50
C TYR A 849 -19.91 5.15 36.73
N TYR A 850 -20.73 5.33 35.69
CA TYR A 850 -22.19 5.30 35.84
C TYR A 850 -22.73 3.93 36.27
N ILE A 851 -22.07 2.84 35.85
CA ILE A 851 -22.46 1.46 36.18
C ILE A 851 -21.95 1.05 37.57
N PHE A 852 -20.65 1.21 37.82
CA PHE A 852 -19.97 0.65 38.99
C PHE A 852 -19.66 1.68 40.08
N GLY A 853 -19.80 2.97 39.79
CA GLY A 853 -19.47 4.03 40.73
C GLY A 853 -20.50 4.21 41.84
N LYS A 854 -20.03 4.69 43.00
CA LYS A 854 -20.90 5.01 44.13
C LYS A 854 -21.62 6.34 43.90
N TYR A 855 -22.94 6.28 43.89
CA TYR A 855 -23.81 7.44 43.83
C TYR A 855 -23.78 8.20 45.17
N ARG A 856 -23.92 9.53 45.12
CA ARG A 856 -23.70 10.44 46.25
C ARG A 856 -24.99 11.16 46.64
N PRO A 857 -25.19 11.53 47.91
CA PRO A 857 -26.39 12.26 48.34
C PRO A 857 -26.52 13.66 47.71
N PRO A 858 -27.73 14.26 47.76
CA PRO A 858 -28.00 15.63 47.30
C PRO A 858 -27.06 16.65 47.94
N ALA A 859 -26.84 17.81 47.30
CA ALA A 859 -25.88 18.82 47.76
C ALA A 859 -26.28 19.54 49.06
N ALA A 860 -27.50 19.36 49.56
CA ALA A 860 -28.13 20.15 50.63
C ALA A 860 -27.99 19.54 52.04
N ALA A 861 -26.85 18.92 52.38
CA ALA A 861 -26.61 18.44 53.75
C ALA A 861 -25.93 19.49 54.67
N ASP A 862 -25.48 20.63 54.14
CA ASP A 862 -24.66 21.62 54.86
C ASP A 862 -25.29 23.04 54.94
N VAL A 863 -26.59 23.21 54.68
CA VAL A 863 -27.27 24.51 54.82
C VAL A 863 -28.03 24.55 56.16
N PRO A 864 -27.79 25.54 57.05
CA PRO A 864 -28.55 25.69 58.29
C PRO A 864 -30.04 25.79 58.02
N ALA A 865 -30.85 25.14 58.88
CA ALA A 865 -32.29 24.97 58.71
C ALA A 865 -33.10 26.28 58.53
N GLU A 866 -32.53 27.43 58.84
CA GLU A 866 -33.19 28.75 58.72
C GLU A 866 -33.39 29.23 57.28
N ILE A 867 -32.60 28.76 56.30
CA ILE A 867 -32.77 29.17 54.89
C ILE A 867 -33.83 28.31 54.17
N LEU A 868 -34.13 27.13 54.69
CA LEU A 868 -35.10 26.18 54.11
C LEU A 868 -36.58 26.56 54.37
N ALA A 869 -36.84 27.59 55.18
CA ALA A 869 -38.20 28.01 55.52
C ALA A 869 -38.88 28.96 54.49
N SER A 870 -38.16 29.42 53.46
CA SER A 870 -38.63 30.46 52.53
C SER A 870 -39.21 29.95 51.20
N GLU A 871 -39.12 28.66 50.86
CA GLU A 871 -39.68 28.14 49.60
C GLU A 871 -40.65 26.98 49.87
N LYS A 872 -41.90 27.33 50.17
CA LYS A 872 -43.04 26.42 50.04
C LYS A 872 -43.65 26.56 48.64
N SER A 873 -43.18 25.73 47.71
CA SER A 873 -43.99 25.24 46.57
C SER A 873 -43.40 23.90 46.13
N GLY A 874 -44.26 22.87 46.09
CA GLY A 874 -43.87 21.46 46.12
C GLY A 874 -43.06 20.96 44.91
N GLU A 875 -41.94 20.32 45.22
CA GLU A 875 -41.52 18.97 44.77
C GLU A 875 -40.15 18.72 45.42
N THR A 876 -40.10 17.92 46.48
CA THR A 876 -38.86 17.48 47.13
C THR A 876 -38.11 16.52 46.22
N SER A 877 -37.33 17.04 45.28
CA SER A 877 -36.39 16.26 44.48
C SER A 877 -35.09 16.04 45.27
N SER A 878 -35.07 15.03 46.15
CA SER A 878 -33.88 14.47 46.79
C SER A 878 -32.99 13.71 45.80
N THR A 879 -32.57 14.34 44.71
CA THR A 879 -31.81 13.66 43.64
C THR A 879 -30.42 13.25 44.10
N ILE A 880 -30.20 11.94 44.18
CA ILE A 880 -28.89 11.32 44.31
C ILE A 880 -28.03 11.71 43.09
N ARG A 881 -26.80 12.15 43.32
CA ARG A 881 -25.85 12.62 42.30
C ARG A 881 -24.94 11.49 41.81
N PRO A 882 -24.59 11.45 40.52
CA PRO A 882 -23.63 10.48 40.00
C PRO A 882 -22.21 10.71 40.57
N PRO A 883 -21.30 9.73 40.38
CA PRO A 883 -19.90 9.85 40.78
C PRO A 883 -19.25 11.13 40.25
N GLU A 884 -18.35 11.73 41.04
CA GLU A 884 -17.73 13.02 40.73
C GLU A 884 -16.98 13.04 39.40
N GLN A 885 -16.36 11.91 39.08
CA GLN A 885 -15.57 11.70 37.87
C GLN A 885 -16.42 11.88 36.61
N CYS A 886 -17.72 11.58 36.65
CA CYS A 886 -18.62 11.70 35.51
C CYS A 886 -18.74 13.15 35.00
N ALA A 887 -18.72 14.13 35.91
CA ALA A 887 -18.79 15.54 35.52
C ALA A 887 -17.52 16.00 34.81
N ALA A 888 -16.35 15.61 35.32
CA ALA A 888 -15.06 15.91 34.69
C ALA A 888 -14.93 15.23 33.32
N LEU A 889 -15.28 13.94 33.23
CA LEU A 889 -15.24 13.17 31.98
C LEU A 889 -16.20 13.72 30.92
N ALA A 890 -17.42 14.12 31.30
CA ALA A 890 -18.34 14.78 30.37
C ALA A 890 -17.76 16.10 29.83
N GLY A 891 -17.09 16.89 30.69
CA GLY A 891 -16.37 18.08 30.26
C GLY A 891 -15.22 17.77 29.30
N TYR A 892 -14.49 16.68 29.51
CA TYR A 892 -13.44 16.23 28.61
C TYR A 892 -14.00 15.74 27.26
N CYS A 893 -15.09 14.97 27.27
CA CYS A 893 -15.79 14.55 26.06
C CYS A 893 -16.23 15.75 25.22
N TYR A 894 -16.79 16.78 25.86
CA TYR A 894 -17.17 18.02 25.20
C TYR A 894 -15.98 18.70 24.51
N ARG A 895 -14.81 18.77 25.16
CA ARG A 895 -13.59 19.33 24.54
C ARG A 895 -13.09 18.51 23.35
N CYS A 896 -13.15 17.18 23.43
CA CYS A 896 -12.77 16.32 22.30
C CYS A 896 -13.73 16.48 21.12
N ILE A 897 -15.04 16.60 21.36
CA ILE A 897 -16.05 16.87 20.33
C ILE A 897 -15.84 18.23 19.67
N GLN A 898 -15.43 19.27 20.42
CA GLN A 898 -15.06 20.56 19.83
C GLN A 898 -13.90 20.44 18.82
N VAL A 899 -12.88 19.64 19.15
CA VAL A 899 -11.76 19.35 18.23
C VAL A 899 -12.24 18.55 17.02
N ALA A 900 -13.09 17.54 17.22
CA ALA A 900 -13.66 16.74 16.15
C ALA A 900 -14.46 17.61 15.16
N VAL A 901 -15.33 18.51 15.63
CA VAL A 901 -16.08 19.45 14.79
C VAL A 901 -15.16 20.35 13.98
N LEU A 902 -14.13 20.92 14.62
CA LEU A 902 -13.18 21.80 13.93
C LEU A 902 -12.50 21.08 12.76
N LEU A 903 -11.99 19.87 13.00
CA LEU A 903 -11.30 19.07 11.99
C LEU A 903 -12.27 18.53 10.93
N LEU A 904 -13.47 18.10 11.31
CA LEU A 904 -14.48 17.57 10.40
C LEU A 904 -15.02 18.66 9.47
N ALA A 905 -15.31 19.85 9.99
CA ALA A 905 -15.74 21.00 9.19
C ALA A 905 -14.64 21.46 8.23
N THR A 906 -13.42 21.63 8.73
CA THR A 906 -12.27 22.03 7.91
C THR A 906 -11.99 20.99 6.83
N GLY A 907 -11.98 19.71 7.19
CA GLY A 907 -11.81 18.60 6.26
C GLY A 907 -12.88 18.59 5.18
N THR A 908 -14.16 18.78 5.53
CA THR A 908 -15.27 18.79 4.56
C THR A 908 -15.13 19.93 3.55
N ILE A 909 -14.74 21.13 3.98
CA ILE A 909 -14.51 22.28 3.09
C ILE A 909 -13.31 22.02 2.16
N LEU A 910 -12.19 21.52 2.71
CA LEU A 910 -11.02 21.16 1.90
C LEU A 910 -11.32 20.03 0.91
N GLY A 911 -12.26 19.15 1.25
CA GLY A 911 -12.72 18.07 0.38
C GLY A 911 -13.46 18.60 -0.84
N GLY A 912 -14.32 19.61 -0.66
CA GLY A 912 -14.99 20.26 -1.79
C GLY A 912 -14.02 20.99 -2.72
N LEU A 913 -12.97 21.63 -2.18
CA LEU A 913 -11.91 22.23 -3.00
C LEU A 913 -11.15 21.16 -3.81
N TRP A 914 -10.82 20.03 -3.18
CA TRP A 914 -10.20 18.90 -3.87
C TRP A 914 -11.10 18.27 -4.95
N ALA A 915 -12.41 18.19 -4.68
CA ALA A 915 -13.41 17.68 -5.62
C ALA A 915 -13.50 18.54 -6.89
N ASP A 916 -13.43 19.87 -6.78
CA ASP A 916 -13.45 20.76 -7.95
C ASP A 916 -12.21 20.55 -8.83
N VAL A 917 -11.05 20.40 -8.19
CA VAL A 917 -9.77 20.13 -8.88
C VAL A 917 -9.79 18.75 -9.56
N SER A 918 -10.43 17.75 -8.95
CA SER A 918 -10.38 16.35 -9.42
C SER A 918 -11.49 16.00 -10.41
N TRP A 919 -12.71 16.51 -10.22
CA TRP A 919 -13.91 16.15 -10.99
C TRP A 919 -14.61 17.35 -11.62
N GLY A 920 -14.06 18.56 -11.47
CA GLY A 920 -14.63 19.78 -12.05
C GLY A 920 -15.86 20.33 -11.30
N ARG A 921 -16.18 19.79 -10.11
CA ARG A 921 -17.30 20.24 -9.26
C ARG A 921 -16.94 20.31 -7.78
N PHE A 922 -17.38 21.36 -7.07
CA PHE A 922 -17.14 21.50 -5.62
C PHE A 922 -17.88 20.47 -4.77
N TRP A 923 -19.10 20.08 -5.18
CA TRP A 923 -19.97 19.17 -4.46
C TRP A 923 -20.91 18.48 -5.44
N GLY A 924 -21.31 17.24 -5.16
CA GLY A 924 -22.16 16.46 -6.04
C GLY A 924 -22.96 15.36 -5.35
N TRP A 925 -23.13 15.46 -4.04
CA TRP A 925 -24.06 14.64 -3.25
C TRP A 925 -23.78 13.14 -3.31
N ASP A 926 -22.52 12.75 -3.50
CA ASP A 926 -22.18 11.33 -3.40
C ASP A 926 -22.31 10.84 -1.95
N PRO A 927 -22.45 9.52 -1.72
CA PRO A 927 -22.65 9.00 -0.37
C PRO A 927 -21.59 9.42 0.65
N LYS A 928 -20.32 9.61 0.27
CA LYS A 928 -19.28 10.06 1.21
C LYS A 928 -19.45 11.52 1.57
N GLU A 929 -19.67 12.38 0.58
CA GLU A 929 -19.97 13.80 0.77
C GLU A 929 -21.20 13.98 1.71
N VAL A 930 -22.27 13.22 1.46
CA VAL A 930 -23.50 13.26 2.28
C VAL A 930 -23.25 12.80 3.71
N TRP A 931 -22.58 11.67 3.92
CA TRP A 931 -22.33 11.15 5.27
C TRP A 931 -21.32 12.00 6.05
N ALA A 932 -20.38 12.67 5.39
CA ALA A 932 -19.53 13.68 6.03
C ALA A 932 -20.35 14.86 6.55
N LEU A 933 -21.31 15.37 5.74
CA LEU A 933 -22.22 16.43 6.15
C LEU A 933 -23.15 16.02 7.30
N ILE A 934 -23.75 14.83 7.24
CA ILE A 934 -24.59 14.29 8.31
C ILE A 934 -23.81 14.22 9.63
N SER A 935 -22.59 13.67 9.60
CA SER A 935 -21.71 13.59 10.76
C SER A 935 -21.42 14.98 11.34
N LEU A 936 -21.11 15.96 10.48
CA LEU A 936 -20.84 17.33 10.91
C LEU A 936 -22.04 17.97 11.61
N LEU A 937 -23.24 17.85 11.03
CA LEU A 937 -24.47 18.41 11.59
C LEU A 937 -24.83 17.79 12.94
N ILE A 938 -24.66 16.48 13.09
CA ILE A 938 -24.91 15.77 14.35
C ILE A 938 -23.95 16.23 15.46
N TYR A 939 -22.65 16.30 15.16
CA TYR A 939 -21.67 16.79 16.14
C TYR A 939 -21.91 18.26 16.51
N LEU A 940 -22.30 19.11 15.56
CA LEU A 940 -22.72 20.48 15.83
C LEU A 940 -23.96 20.51 16.73
N ALA A 941 -24.97 19.68 16.45
CA ALA A 941 -26.17 19.59 17.28
C ALA A 941 -25.82 19.22 18.73
N PHE A 942 -24.86 18.32 18.96
CA PHE A 942 -24.40 17.99 20.31
C PHE A 942 -23.75 19.16 21.04
N LEU A 943 -22.90 19.94 20.35
CA LEU A 943 -22.29 21.12 20.96
C LEU A 943 -23.34 22.17 21.32
N HIS A 944 -24.30 22.43 20.43
CA HIS A 944 -25.38 23.38 20.67
C HIS A 944 -26.32 22.89 21.78
N ALA A 945 -26.70 21.61 21.78
CA ALA A 945 -27.55 21.03 22.80
C ALA A 945 -26.89 21.08 24.19
N ARG A 946 -25.56 20.92 24.27
CA ARG A 946 -24.82 21.12 25.53
C ARG A 946 -24.82 22.59 25.97
N GLN A 947 -24.61 23.52 25.03
CA GLN A 947 -24.62 24.95 25.33
C GLN A 947 -26.01 25.47 25.73
N ALA A 948 -27.08 24.93 25.13
CA ALA A 948 -28.47 25.24 25.43
C ALA A 948 -29.00 24.55 26.70
N GLY A 949 -28.20 23.70 27.34
CA GLY A 949 -28.58 22.95 28.55
C GLY A 949 -29.45 21.71 28.31
N TRP A 950 -29.69 21.32 27.05
CA TRP A 950 -30.47 20.14 26.68
C TRP A 950 -29.73 18.83 26.97
N LEU A 951 -28.40 18.82 26.87
CA LEU A 951 -27.56 17.67 27.23
C LEU A 951 -26.94 17.81 28.62
N ASN A 952 -27.42 17.00 29.55
CA ASN A 952 -26.79 16.81 30.86
C ASN A 952 -25.46 16.01 30.73
N ASN A 953 -24.78 15.73 31.85
CA ASN A 953 -23.48 15.03 31.80
C ASN A 953 -23.59 13.61 31.23
N PHE A 954 -24.70 12.90 31.45
CA PHE A 954 -24.94 11.59 30.86
C PHE A 954 -25.21 11.72 29.36
N GLY A 955 -26.07 12.66 28.95
CA GLY A 955 -26.35 12.95 27.55
C GLY A 955 -25.09 13.33 26.76
N MET A 956 -24.17 14.05 27.38
CA MET A 956 -22.86 14.36 26.78
C MET A 956 -21.98 13.11 26.56
N VAL A 957 -22.09 12.10 27.44
CA VAL A 957 -21.41 10.81 27.28
C VAL A 957 -22.11 9.97 26.20
N ALA A 958 -23.44 9.92 26.19
CA ALA A 958 -24.21 9.24 25.14
C ALA A 958 -23.92 9.81 23.74
N ALA A 959 -23.75 11.14 23.65
CA ALA A 959 -23.37 11.82 22.41
C ALA A 959 -22.03 11.34 21.83
N THR A 960 -21.08 10.85 22.65
CA THR A 960 -19.82 10.31 22.11
C THR A 960 -20.02 8.96 21.42
N ILE A 961 -20.91 8.11 21.95
CA ILE A 961 -21.27 6.83 21.34
C ILE A 961 -21.99 7.07 20.01
N PHE A 962 -23.01 7.94 20.02
CA PHE A 962 -23.79 8.26 18.84
C PHE A 962 -22.94 8.94 17.76
N GLY A 963 -22.16 9.95 18.15
CA GLY A 963 -21.29 10.67 17.21
C GLY A 963 -20.28 9.74 16.54
N PHE A 964 -19.60 8.90 17.32
CA PHE A 964 -18.63 7.98 16.75
C PHE A 964 -19.28 6.92 15.84
N THR A 965 -20.53 6.52 16.10
CA THR A 965 -21.30 5.64 15.21
C THR A 965 -21.47 6.26 13.81
N MET A 966 -21.72 7.58 13.73
CA MET A 966 -21.82 8.30 12.45
C MET A 966 -20.48 8.33 11.71
N ILE A 967 -19.37 8.54 12.44
CA ILE A 967 -18.02 8.45 11.87
C ILE A 967 -17.74 7.05 11.30
N MET A 968 -18.14 5.97 12.00
CA MET A 968 -18.00 4.60 11.49
C MET A 968 -18.83 4.37 10.22
N MET A 969 -20.01 4.99 10.10
CA MET A 969 -20.79 4.93 8.87
C MET A 969 -20.07 5.63 7.71
N SER A 970 -19.51 6.83 7.92
CA SER A 970 -18.72 7.52 6.88
C SER A 970 -17.44 6.77 6.51
N TRP A 971 -16.78 6.13 7.48
CA TRP A 971 -15.47 5.52 7.29
C TRP A 971 -15.54 4.08 6.76
N VAL A 972 -16.40 3.22 7.31
CA VAL A 972 -16.52 1.80 6.92
C VAL A 972 -17.84 1.54 6.20
N GLY A 973 -18.94 2.11 6.69
CA GLY A 973 -20.27 1.90 6.10
C GLY A 973 -20.38 2.30 4.63
N VAL A 974 -19.87 3.47 4.26
CA VAL A 974 -19.89 3.92 2.84
C VAL A 974 -18.86 3.18 1.99
N ASN A 975 -17.71 2.81 2.56
CA ASN A 975 -16.62 2.18 1.81
C ASN A 975 -16.83 0.71 1.51
N PHE A 976 -17.54 -0.02 2.38
CA PHE A 976 -17.73 -1.47 2.28
C PHE A 976 -19.21 -1.87 2.37
N GLY A 977 -19.99 -1.20 3.23
CA GLY A 977 -21.39 -1.54 3.48
C GLY A 977 -22.33 -1.21 2.33
N LEU A 978 -22.27 0.01 1.79
CA LEU A 978 -23.12 0.40 0.66
C LEU A 978 -22.80 -0.39 -0.63
N PRO A 979 -21.52 -0.64 -1.01
CA PRO A 979 -21.20 -1.48 -2.16
C PRO A 979 -21.73 -2.91 -2.06
N MET A 980 -21.79 -3.48 -0.85
CA MET A 980 -22.38 -4.80 -0.61
C MET A 980 -23.90 -4.81 -0.83
N LEU A 981 -24.55 -3.65 -0.72
CA LEU A 981 -25.99 -3.49 -0.95
C LEU A 981 -26.31 -3.02 -2.38
N SER A 982 -25.31 -2.86 -3.26
CA SER A 982 -25.52 -2.45 -4.66
C SER A 982 -25.19 -3.56 -5.66
N ASP A 983 -26.04 -3.70 -6.68
CA ASP A 983 -25.90 -4.72 -7.73
C ASP A 983 -24.62 -4.55 -8.58
N THR A 984 -23.96 -3.40 -8.48
CA THR A 984 -22.76 -3.02 -9.24
C THR A 984 -21.45 -3.12 -8.45
N GLY A 985 -21.49 -3.48 -7.15
CA GLY A 985 -20.30 -3.60 -6.30
C GLY A 985 -19.55 -2.27 -6.04
N SER A 986 -20.13 -1.12 -6.38
CA SER A 986 -19.61 0.23 -6.09
C SER A 986 -20.74 1.26 -6.02
N VAL A 987 -20.60 2.31 -5.19
CA VAL A 987 -21.68 3.29 -4.93
C VAL A 987 -21.23 4.75 -5.04
N GLY A 988 -20.08 5.00 -5.67
CA GLY A 988 -19.62 6.37 -5.95
C GLY A 988 -18.13 6.47 -6.28
N LEU A 989 -17.74 7.63 -6.80
CA LEU A 989 -16.38 7.97 -7.24
C LEU A 989 -15.30 7.89 -6.14
N HIS A 990 -15.72 7.75 -4.89
CA HIS A 990 -14.84 7.64 -3.74
C HIS A 990 -14.80 6.25 -3.11
N SER A 991 -15.58 5.28 -3.58
CA SER A 991 -15.64 3.94 -2.98
C SER A 991 -14.56 3.04 -3.57
N TYR A 992 -13.55 2.68 -2.77
CA TYR A 992 -12.41 1.87 -3.21
C TYR A 992 -12.35 0.49 -2.53
N GLY A 993 -13.33 0.15 -1.67
CA GLY A 993 -13.34 -1.09 -0.88
C GLY A 993 -14.36 -2.11 -1.38
N ALA A 994 -14.08 -2.79 -2.50
CA ALA A 994 -14.87 -3.94 -2.95
C ALA A 994 -14.04 -5.24 -2.80
N GLY A 995 -14.66 -6.31 -2.29
CA GLY A 995 -14.01 -7.64 -2.17
C GLY A 995 -14.67 -8.56 -1.13
N ASN A 996 -14.31 -9.85 -1.17
CA ASN A 996 -14.90 -10.91 -0.33
C ASN A 996 -14.74 -10.66 1.19
N ASN A 997 -13.76 -9.85 1.59
CA ASN A 997 -13.48 -9.52 3.00
C ASN A 997 -14.25 -8.27 3.48
N ALA A 998 -15.07 -7.64 2.63
CA ALA A 998 -15.92 -6.51 3.01
C ALA A 998 -16.98 -6.92 4.06
N ALA A 999 -17.56 -8.12 3.92
CA ALA A 999 -18.58 -8.62 4.83
C ALA A 999 -18.03 -8.85 6.26
N SER A 1000 -16.83 -9.40 6.39
CA SER A 1000 -16.17 -9.59 7.70
C SER A 1000 -15.75 -8.25 8.33
N ALA A 1001 -15.32 -7.28 7.53
CA ALA A 1001 -15.05 -5.90 7.98
C ALA A 1001 -16.29 -5.25 8.61
N ILE A 1002 -17.42 -5.32 7.92
CA ILE A 1002 -18.70 -4.75 8.35
C ILE A 1002 -19.19 -5.46 9.61
N GLY A 1003 -19.14 -6.80 9.64
CA GLY A 1003 -19.54 -7.59 10.81
C GLY A 1003 -18.80 -7.18 12.08
N GLY A 1004 -17.47 -6.98 12.00
CA GLY A 1004 -16.67 -6.50 13.12
C GLY A 1004 -17.08 -5.11 13.61
N VAL A 1005 -17.31 -4.16 12.69
CA VAL A 1005 -17.75 -2.80 13.06
C VAL A 1005 -19.15 -2.80 13.66
N VAL A 1006 -20.09 -3.54 13.08
CA VAL A 1006 -21.46 -3.66 13.61
C VAL A 1006 -21.44 -4.25 15.01
N LEU A 1007 -20.61 -5.26 15.28
CA LEU A 1007 -20.44 -5.82 16.62
C LEU A 1007 -19.94 -4.77 17.61
N VAL A 1008 -18.87 -4.03 17.27
CA VAL A 1008 -18.32 -2.98 18.14
C VAL A 1008 -19.35 -1.88 18.42
N VAL A 1009 -20.07 -1.43 17.40
CA VAL A 1009 -21.16 -0.44 17.56
C VAL A 1009 -22.23 -1.00 18.51
N THR A 1010 -22.72 -2.21 18.26
CA THR A 1010 -23.76 -2.86 19.07
C THR A 1010 -23.32 -2.99 20.54
N LEU A 1011 -22.07 -3.40 20.79
CA LEU A 1011 -21.52 -3.49 22.14
C LEU A 1011 -21.46 -2.14 22.85
N ASN A 1012 -21.06 -1.05 22.17
CA ASN A 1012 -21.04 0.29 22.75
C ASN A 1012 -22.46 0.78 23.08
N TRP A 1013 -23.44 0.52 22.21
CA TRP A 1013 -24.85 0.86 22.45
C TRP A 1013 -25.44 0.05 23.62
N ALA A 1014 -25.17 -1.25 23.69
CA ALA A 1014 -25.56 -2.10 24.82
C ALA A 1014 -24.92 -1.61 26.14
N PHE A 1015 -23.64 -1.26 26.11
CA PHE A 1015 -22.93 -0.73 27.27
C PHE A 1015 -23.52 0.61 27.77
N MET A 1016 -23.86 1.50 26.83
CA MET A 1016 -24.58 2.74 27.14
C MET A 1016 -25.97 2.47 27.72
N PHE A 1017 -26.71 1.49 27.18
CA PHE A 1017 -28.03 1.12 27.67
C PHE A 1017 -27.98 0.61 29.12
N VAL A 1018 -27.03 -0.27 29.44
CA VAL A 1018 -26.82 -0.75 30.82
C VAL A 1018 -26.50 0.41 31.77
N ALA A 1019 -25.62 1.32 31.37
CA ALA A 1019 -25.31 2.51 32.16
C ALA A 1019 -26.53 3.42 32.34
N TRP A 1020 -27.35 3.58 31.31
CA TRP A 1020 -28.58 4.37 31.36
C TRP A 1020 -29.60 3.77 32.34
N VAL A 1021 -29.83 2.45 32.28
CA VAL A 1021 -30.71 1.74 33.21
C VAL A 1021 -30.24 1.95 34.65
N ARG A 1022 -28.92 1.80 34.92
CA ARG A 1022 -28.37 2.03 36.27
C ARG A 1022 -28.49 3.47 36.73
N TYR A 1023 -28.28 4.43 35.82
CA TYR A 1023 -28.43 5.85 36.07
C TYR A 1023 -29.87 6.23 36.40
N LYS A 1024 -30.84 5.71 35.64
CA LYS A 1024 -32.27 5.90 35.90
C LYS A 1024 -32.72 5.20 37.18
N ALA A 1025 -32.31 3.96 37.41
CA ALA A 1025 -32.61 3.26 38.66
C ALA A 1025 -32.03 3.99 39.88
N GLY A 1026 -30.84 4.58 39.78
CA GLY A 1026 -30.26 5.41 40.84
C GLY A 1026 -30.99 6.73 41.08
N ILE A 1027 -31.79 7.20 40.11
CA ILE A 1027 -32.70 8.34 40.27
C ILE A 1027 -34.03 7.91 40.91
N VAL A 1028 -34.47 6.67 40.68
CA VAL A 1028 -35.79 6.14 41.12
C VAL A 1028 -35.73 5.43 42.48
N ALA A 1029 -34.58 4.89 42.89
CA ALA A 1029 -34.42 4.11 44.12
C ALA A 1029 -34.29 4.95 45.41
N SER A 1030 -35.02 6.07 45.52
CA SER A 1030 -35.17 6.86 46.75
C SER A 1030 -36.58 6.75 47.30
#